data_AF-A0A2E4WJD0-F1
#
_entry.id   AF-A0A2E4WJD0-F1
#
_cell.length_a   1.000
_cell.length_b   1.000
_cell.length_c   1.000
_cell.angle_alpha   90.00
_cell.angle_beta   90.00
_cell.angle_gamma   90.00
#
_symmetry.space_group_name_H-M   'P 1'
#
loop_
_entity.id
_entity.type
_entity.pdbx_description
1 polymer ?
#
loop_
_entity_poly.entity_id
_entity_poly.type
_entity_poly.pdbx_seq_one_letter_code
_entity_poly.pdbx_strand_id
1 'polypeptide(L)'
;MQQLSLDKRYSQSADHLVSICHQLLGDKYNPITTDILKRLTYELEVILKMGYADYFLVVWDIIQWANKQGIPTVGRGSVSGSIVSYVLGLTPVDPIKYKLLFERFLNPARRELPDIDIDVCWKRRDEVIQYIYNRYGNNKVAMISTFNTYRHKSAIWDVARAMGIPSEEINKLISMSMEQYENIRNEKYNSQYRRIVNLAKYLEGRPRHMGTHCGGIIISPNYITDHVPLQQSIKGPVVTQFDMHSIKKIGLVKIDILGQRSLTVIAEVADTIQNKYNVHLDRYIMSDIDEKTAKLIRNGDTIGVFQIESPGIRSLLKKLQVDTFEMIIAASSVIRPGPADSGMLRHFIERHHRKKDMNIGHKSLIELLKDTYGIMVYQEDVIKTAEVIAGWSLHESDELRRSMSGKEKKETFAKHRARFIRDAVKRGVSVEETIEIWRQMETFSGYAFCKAHAASYATLSVQSAWLKAHFPAEFMAAVISNHGGFYNASCYVEEVRRHGIVILPPDVNMAQPHCIAEDIKGNSVLHKKNRSDKFVGVRIGLLQVKGLTRITLKKLLGKRKERPFESLEDFCIRAKPNFGEVERLIRCGSFDTFGYTRPQHLWRLKLFYNTIKTNGDDLFASIVKYSLPIPRVDYPIEKKLRDELEFMGLTLEKHPLWIWKKAIQFYINQFGKFVHAKDLHRYTGKKVKLVAWIISTNRTKTKKGEPMLFVSCEDLTATYEAILFPVAYRKFGRLIKRQGPYIIEGIVENDCGHTPLRVKNIIIIQDK
;
A
#
# COMPACT_ATOMS: atom_id res chain seq x y z
N MET A 1 -50.40 10.31 16.59
CA MET A 1 -51.24 9.81 15.49
C MET A 1 -51.39 10.92 14.46
N GLN A 2 -50.47 11.02 13.51
CA GLN A 2 -50.63 11.72 12.23
C GLN A 2 -49.60 11.10 11.29
N GLN A 3 -50.09 10.21 10.42
CA GLN A 3 -49.32 9.49 9.42
C GLN A 3 -48.80 10.46 8.37
N LEU A 4 -47.48 10.64 8.31
CA LEU A 4 -46.82 10.97 7.06
C LEU A 4 -46.72 9.67 6.27
N SER A 5 -47.55 9.54 5.25
CA SER A 5 -47.57 8.42 4.31
C SER A 5 -46.27 8.36 3.52
N LEU A 6 -45.27 7.67 4.07
CA LEU A 6 -44.16 7.14 3.31
C LEU A 6 -44.72 6.04 2.40
N ASP A 7 -44.44 6.15 1.11
CA ASP A 7 -44.83 5.23 0.05
C ASP A 7 -44.67 3.77 0.52
N LYS A 8 -45.67 2.89 0.30
CA LYS A 8 -45.73 1.51 0.88
C LYS A 8 -44.50 0.63 0.60
N ARG A 9 -43.66 0.99 -0.39
CA ARG A 9 -42.39 0.31 -0.69
C ARG A 9 -41.24 0.70 0.25
N TYR A 10 -41.24 1.92 0.79
CA TYR A 10 -40.22 2.38 1.74
C TYR A 10 -40.37 1.79 3.15
N SER A 11 -41.59 1.37 3.53
CA SER A 11 -41.83 0.77 4.85
C SER A 11 -41.04 -0.52 5.04
N GLN A 12 -41.06 -1.46 4.07
CA GLN A 12 -40.41 -2.76 4.26
C GLN A 12 -38.89 -2.67 4.44
N SER A 13 -38.19 -1.92 3.59
CA SER A 13 -36.73 -1.78 3.71
C SER A 13 -36.31 -0.98 4.94
N ALA A 14 -37.08 0.05 5.30
CA ALA A 14 -36.84 0.83 6.50
C ALA A 14 -36.99 -0.02 7.77
N ASP A 15 -38.11 -0.74 7.87
CA ASP A 15 -38.41 -1.64 9.00
C ASP A 15 -37.37 -2.76 9.09
N HIS A 16 -36.93 -3.29 7.94
CA HIS A 16 -35.91 -4.34 7.88
C HIS A 16 -34.53 -3.85 8.36
N LEU A 17 -34.09 -2.67 7.92
CA LEU A 17 -32.82 -2.08 8.36
C LEU A 17 -32.80 -1.85 9.87
N VAL A 18 -33.87 -1.27 10.42
CA VAL A 18 -34.03 -1.04 11.86
C VAL A 18 -33.97 -2.37 12.62
N SER A 19 -34.74 -3.35 12.17
CA SER A 19 -34.79 -4.68 12.79
C SER A 19 -33.42 -5.36 12.85
N ILE A 20 -32.68 -5.39 11.73
CA ILE A 20 -31.34 -5.98 11.67
C ILE A 20 -30.37 -5.24 12.60
N CYS A 21 -30.39 -3.90 12.60
CA CYS A 21 -29.51 -3.13 13.47
C CYS A 21 -29.76 -3.43 14.95
N HIS A 22 -31.01 -3.57 15.39
CA HIS A 22 -31.31 -3.93 16.77
C HIS A 22 -30.90 -5.37 17.11
N GLN A 23 -31.06 -6.31 16.17
CA GLN A 23 -30.64 -7.70 16.36
C GLN A 23 -29.12 -7.83 16.52
N LEU A 24 -28.35 -7.14 15.66
CA LEU A 24 -26.89 -7.22 15.66
C LEU A 24 -26.22 -6.32 16.72
N LEU A 25 -26.97 -5.45 17.39
CA LEU A 25 -26.41 -4.50 18.36
C LEU A 25 -25.71 -5.22 19.53
N GLY A 26 -26.32 -6.31 20.01
CA GLY A 26 -25.79 -7.10 21.13
C GLY A 26 -24.48 -7.83 20.81
N ASP A 27 -24.24 -8.14 19.54
CA ASP A 27 -22.98 -8.78 19.10
C ASP A 27 -21.79 -7.81 19.15
N LYS A 28 -22.06 -6.50 19.13
CA LYS A 28 -21.04 -5.44 19.13
C LYS A 28 -20.87 -4.75 20.48
N TYR A 29 -21.96 -4.56 21.22
CA TYR A 29 -21.95 -3.85 22.49
C TYR A 29 -22.56 -4.70 23.59
N ASN A 30 -21.76 -4.98 24.62
CA ASN A 30 -22.22 -5.59 25.85
C ASN A 30 -21.42 -5.01 27.03
N PRO A 31 -22.01 -4.19 27.92
CA PRO A 31 -23.42 -3.79 27.96
C PRO A 31 -23.80 -2.71 26.92
N ILE A 32 -25.07 -2.67 26.53
CA ILE A 32 -25.64 -1.61 25.69
C ILE A 32 -25.95 -0.40 26.56
N THR A 33 -25.29 0.73 26.31
CA THR A 33 -25.51 1.98 27.07
C THR A 33 -26.57 2.88 26.43
N THR A 34 -27.11 3.82 27.21
CA THR A 34 -28.10 4.80 26.72
C THR A 34 -27.55 5.65 25.57
N ASP A 35 -26.26 5.99 25.59
CA ASP A 35 -25.63 6.80 24.54
C ASP A 35 -25.51 6.04 23.21
N ILE A 36 -25.24 4.73 23.26
CA ILE A 36 -25.24 3.85 22.09
C ILE A 36 -26.63 3.81 21.45
N LEU A 37 -27.68 3.60 22.25
CA LEU A 37 -29.07 3.58 21.77
C LEU A 37 -29.51 4.92 21.18
N LYS A 38 -29.16 6.03 21.84
CA LYS A 38 -29.45 7.38 21.33
C LYS A 38 -28.77 7.63 19.98
N ARG A 39 -27.48 7.28 19.85
CA ARG A 39 -26.77 7.44 18.58
C ARG A 39 -27.35 6.57 17.48
N LEU A 40 -27.66 5.30 17.77
CA LEU A 40 -28.25 4.38 16.79
C LEU A 40 -29.61 4.90 16.29
N THR A 41 -30.46 5.34 17.22
CA THR A 41 -31.80 5.86 16.89
C THR A 41 -31.71 7.09 15.99
N TYR A 42 -30.86 8.05 16.36
CA TYR A 42 -30.64 9.26 15.56
C TYR A 42 -30.10 8.95 14.15
N GLU A 43 -29.10 8.07 14.02
CA GLU A 43 -28.56 7.72 12.71
C GLU A 43 -29.60 7.01 11.83
N LEU A 44 -30.38 6.08 12.40
CA LEU A 44 -31.46 5.40 11.69
C LEU A 44 -32.51 6.42 11.21
N GLU A 45 -32.98 7.31 12.07
CA GLU A 45 -33.94 8.36 11.70
C GLU A 45 -33.45 9.20 10.51
N VAL A 46 -32.18 9.60 10.53
CA VAL A 46 -31.58 10.37 9.44
C VAL A 46 -31.50 9.54 8.14
N ILE A 47 -31.03 8.29 8.21
CA ILE A 47 -30.89 7.40 7.04
C ILE A 47 -32.26 7.15 6.40
N LEU A 48 -33.28 6.91 7.22
CA LEU A 48 -34.64 6.66 6.76
C LEU A 48 -35.26 7.92 6.15
N LYS A 49 -35.09 9.09 6.79
CA LYS A 49 -35.58 10.37 6.27
C LYS A 49 -34.96 10.74 4.93
N MET A 50 -33.71 10.35 4.69
CA MET A 50 -33.02 10.58 3.41
C MET A 50 -33.28 9.50 2.36
N GLY A 51 -33.99 8.41 2.71
CA GLY A 51 -34.34 7.35 1.77
C GLY A 51 -33.20 6.43 1.39
N TYR A 52 -32.20 6.24 2.27
CA TYR A 52 -31.01 5.42 1.97
C TYR A 52 -31.04 4.00 2.54
N ALA A 53 -32.19 3.53 3.04
CA ALA A 53 -32.32 2.20 3.62
C ALA A 53 -31.90 1.08 2.64
N ASP A 54 -32.40 1.13 1.40
CA ASP A 54 -32.06 0.13 0.36
C ASP A 54 -30.55 0.10 0.07
N TYR A 55 -29.91 1.27 0.06
CA TYR A 55 -28.49 1.37 -0.22
C TYR A 55 -27.64 0.69 0.85
N PHE A 56 -27.98 0.91 2.13
CA PHE A 56 -27.34 0.21 3.25
C PHE A 56 -27.56 -1.30 3.18
N LEU A 57 -28.77 -1.73 2.85
CA LEU A 57 -29.11 -3.16 2.73
C LEU A 57 -28.38 -3.83 1.56
N VAL A 58 -28.19 -3.15 0.42
CA VAL A 58 -27.40 -3.67 -0.71
C VAL A 58 -25.94 -3.86 -0.31
N VAL A 59 -25.33 -2.86 0.32
CA VAL A 59 -23.94 -2.94 0.79
C VAL A 59 -23.79 -4.03 1.86
N TRP A 60 -24.74 -4.12 2.79
CA TRP A 60 -24.80 -5.17 3.79
C TRP A 60 -24.91 -6.57 3.16
N ASP A 61 -25.80 -6.78 2.18
CA ASP A 61 -25.95 -8.06 1.47
C ASP A 61 -24.63 -8.50 0.81
N ILE A 62 -23.92 -7.57 0.16
CA ILE A 62 -22.60 -7.83 -0.45
C ILE A 62 -21.57 -8.25 0.60
N ILE A 63 -21.49 -7.53 1.73
CA ILE A 63 -20.52 -7.83 2.80
C ILE A 63 -20.86 -9.13 3.50
N GLN A 64 -22.13 -9.39 3.79
CA GLN A 64 -22.55 -10.64 4.42
C GLN A 64 -22.30 -11.84 3.52
N TRP A 65 -22.52 -11.71 2.21
CA TRP A 65 -22.14 -12.75 1.26
C TRP A 65 -20.62 -12.97 1.26
N ALA A 66 -19.82 -11.91 1.19
CA ALA A 66 -18.36 -12.00 1.21
C ALA A 66 -17.85 -12.69 2.49
N ASN A 67 -18.38 -12.30 3.65
CA ASN A 67 -18.07 -12.90 4.96
C ASN A 67 -18.41 -14.40 4.98
N LYS A 68 -19.58 -14.81 4.47
CA LYS A 68 -19.98 -16.23 4.34
C LYS A 68 -19.03 -17.04 3.44
N GLN A 69 -18.43 -16.40 2.43
CA GLN A 69 -17.42 -17.02 1.57
C GLN A 69 -16.00 -16.95 2.13
N GLY A 70 -15.81 -16.40 3.34
CA GLY A 70 -14.50 -16.18 3.95
C GLY A 70 -13.66 -15.11 3.24
N ILE A 71 -14.28 -14.20 2.51
CA ILE A 71 -13.63 -13.07 1.82
C ILE A 71 -13.64 -11.86 2.76
N PRO A 72 -12.48 -11.41 3.27
CA PRO A 72 -12.45 -10.28 4.17
C PRO A 72 -12.70 -8.97 3.42
N THR A 73 -13.49 -8.11 4.07
CA THR A 73 -13.90 -6.79 3.57
C THR A 73 -13.74 -5.73 4.64
N VAL A 74 -13.43 -4.49 4.23
CA VAL A 74 -13.37 -3.33 5.13
C VAL A 74 -13.97 -2.12 4.44
N GLY A 75 -15.00 -1.53 5.06
CA GLY A 75 -15.52 -0.23 4.67
C GLY A 75 -14.56 0.90 5.05
N ARG A 76 -14.44 1.90 4.18
CA ARG A 76 -13.50 3.01 4.35
C ARG A 76 -14.13 4.36 4.05
N GLY A 77 -13.45 5.42 4.47
CA GLY A 77 -13.91 6.79 4.26
C GLY A 77 -14.69 7.28 5.47
N SER A 78 -15.61 8.21 5.25
CA SER A 78 -16.42 8.75 6.32
C SER A 78 -17.45 7.75 6.87
N VAL A 79 -17.80 6.69 6.11
CA VAL A 79 -18.76 5.64 6.52
C VAL A 79 -18.44 5.01 7.88
N SER A 80 -17.15 4.98 8.26
CA SER A 80 -16.67 4.51 9.56
C SER A 80 -17.07 5.40 10.73
N GLY A 81 -17.68 6.57 10.49
CA GLY A 81 -18.27 7.43 11.51
C GLY A 81 -19.70 7.06 11.90
N SER A 82 -20.29 6.04 11.27
CA SER A 82 -21.67 5.61 11.50
C SER A 82 -21.73 4.37 12.39
N ILE A 83 -22.52 4.44 13.47
CA ILE A 83 -22.80 3.28 14.32
C ILE A 83 -23.64 2.24 13.56
N VAL A 84 -24.53 2.66 12.67
CA VAL A 84 -25.29 1.75 11.79
C VAL A 84 -24.33 0.93 10.94
N SER A 85 -23.34 1.57 10.31
CA SER A 85 -22.31 0.88 9.53
C SER A 85 -21.47 -0.10 10.36
N TYR A 86 -21.12 0.27 11.59
CA TYR A 86 -20.37 -0.60 12.50
C TYR A 86 -21.17 -1.84 12.94
N VAL A 87 -22.44 -1.64 13.33
CA VAL A 87 -23.35 -2.71 13.77
C VAL A 87 -23.65 -3.69 12.63
N LEU A 88 -23.86 -3.19 11.41
CA LEU A 88 -24.03 -4.00 10.21
C LEU A 88 -22.74 -4.73 9.77
N GLY A 89 -21.60 -4.47 10.42
CA GLY A 89 -20.32 -5.07 10.07
C GLY A 89 -19.69 -4.49 8.80
N LEU A 90 -20.16 -3.34 8.29
CA LEU A 90 -19.58 -2.68 7.13
C LEU A 90 -18.17 -2.14 7.45
N THR A 91 -17.95 -1.68 8.68
CA THR A 91 -16.68 -1.09 9.13
C THR A 91 -16.19 -1.74 10.42
N PRO A 92 -14.87 -1.93 10.60
CA PRO A 92 -14.33 -2.65 11.77
C PRO A 92 -14.17 -1.78 13.01
N VAL A 93 -14.34 -0.46 12.90
CA VAL A 93 -14.01 0.50 13.96
C VAL A 93 -15.25 1.01 14.69
N ASP A 94 -15.19 1.04 16.01
CA ASP A 94 -16.25 1.58 16.88
C ASP A 94 -16.27 3.12 16.82
N PRO A 95 -17.33 3.75 16.28
CA PRO A 95 -17.42 5.20 16.16
C PRO A 95 -17.67 5.91 17.50
N ILE A 96 -18.22 5.24 18.51
CA ILE A 96 -18.45 5.81 19.83
C ILE A 96 -17.12 5.88 20.58
N LYS A 97 -16.40 4.76 20.68
CA LYS A 97 -15.10 4.65 21.38
C LYS A 97 -14.10 5.69 20.86
N TYR A 98 -14.01 5.86 19.55
CA TYR A 98 -13.02 6.77 18.92
C TYR A 98 -13.58 8.17 18.59
N LYS A 99 -14.80 8.49 19.06
CA LYS A 99 -15.47 9.79 18.86
C LYS A 99 -15.54 10.19 17.38
N LEU A 100 -15.94 9.26 16.51
CA LEU A 100 -16.08 9.47 15.07
C LEU A 100 -17.43 10.12 14.74
N LEU A 101 -17.41 11.06 13.80
CA LEU A 101 -18.56 11.93 13.52
C LEU A 101 -19.44 11.37 12.39
N PHE A 102 -20.73 11.17 12.67
CA PHE A 102 -21.70 10.69 11.68
C PHE A 102 -22.03 11.75 10.62
N GLU A 103 -22.15 13.02 11.02
CA GLU A 103 -22.50 14.13 10.15
C GLU A 103 -21.45 14.35 9.05
N ARG A 104 -20.22 13.89 9.28
CA ARG A 104 -19.17 13.89 8.26
C ARG A 104 -19.42 12.87 7.15
N PHE A 105 -20.09 11.76 7.47
CA PHE A 105 -20.56 10.76 6.51
C PHE A 105 -21.81 11.23 5.80
N LEU A 106 -22.84 11.57 6.57
CA LEU A 106 -24.16 11.79 6.05
C LEU A 106 -24.78 13.00 6.76
N ASN A 107 -25.01 14.04 5.98
CA ASN A 107 -25.47 15.34 6.43
C ASN A 107 -26.90 15.57 5.91
N PRO A 108 -27.93 15.58 6.78
CA PRO A 108 -29.32 15.85 6.42
C PRO A 108 -29.56 17.10 5.57
N ALA A 109 -28.73 18.14 5.70
CA ALA A 109 -28.84 19.36 4.91
C ALA A 109 -28.39 19.18 3.44
N ARG A 110 -27.77 18.03 3.12
CA ARG A 110 -27.15 17.74 1.83
C ARG A 110 -28.05 16.84 0.97
N ARG A 111 -28.17 17.18 -0.31
CA ARG A 111 -28.88 16.34 -1.32
C ARG A 111 -27.96 15.42 -2.13
N GLU A 112 -26.67 15.35 -1.82
CA GLU A 112 -25.75 14.45 -2.54
C GLU A 112 -25.77 13.06 -1.91
N LEU A 113 -25.70 12.06 -2.78
CA LEU A 113 -25.66 10.64 -2.42
C LEU A 113 -24.42 10.31 -1.58
N PRO A 114 -24.56 9.45 -0.55
CA PRO A 114 -23.42 8.95 0.22
C PRO A 114 -22.64 7.90 -0.59
N ASP A 115 -21.31 8.03 -0.59
CA ASP A 115 -20.42 7.04 -1.20
C ASP A 115 -19.96 6.05 -0.11
N ILE A 116 -20.27 4.76 -0.27
CA ILE A 116 -19.79 3.67 0.58
C ILE A 116 -18.79 2.86 -0.24
N ASP A 117 -17.52 3.04 0.08
CA ASP A 117 -16.41 2.30 -0.52
C ASP A 117 -16.08 1.07 0.34
N ILE A 118 -15.94 -0.08 -0.30
CA ILE A 118 -15.58 -1.35 0.32
C ILE A 118 -14.26 -1.84 -0.27
N ASP A 119 -13.26 -1.98 0.58
CA ASP A 119 -12.04 -2.70 0.25
C ASP A 119 -12.30 -4.20 0.45
N VAL A 120 -11.89 -5.03 -0.51
CA VAL A 120 -12.00 -6.49 -0.50
C VAL A 120 -10.62 -7.10 -0.77
N CYS A 121 -10.39 -8.35 -0.38
CA CYS A 121 -9.12 -8.99 -0.70
C CYS A 121 -8.91 -9.05 -2.22
N TRP A 122 -7.77 -8.56 -2.72
CA TRP A 122 -7.59 -8.31 -4.16
C TRP A 122 -7.66 -9.59 -5.02
N LYS A 123 -7.30 -10.75 -4.46
CA LYS A 123 -7.34 -12.04 -5.18
C LYS A 123 -8.76 -12.54 -5.44
N ARG A 124 -9.70 -12.26 -4.54
CA ARG A 124 -11.10 -12.74 -4.61
C ARG A 124 -12.10 -11.62 -4.89
N ARG A 125 -11.61 -10.43 -5.26
CA ARG A 125 -12.42 -9.28 -5.67
C ARG A 125 -13.42 -9.62 -6.78
N ASP A 126 -12.96 -10.36 -7.78
CA ASP A 126 -13.78 -10.67 -8.94
C ASP A 126 -14.93 -11.64 -8.59
N GLU A 127 -14.79 -12.45 -7.52
CA GLU A 127 -15.88 -13.27 -6.98
C GLU A 127 -17.01 -12.40 -6.42
N VAL A 128 -16.66 -11.33 -5.69
CA VAL A 128 -17.63 -10.35 -5.15
C VAL A 128 -18.34 -9.61 -6.28
N ILE A 129 -17.61 -9.19 -7.31
CA ILE A 129 -18.21 -8.56 -8.48
C ILE A 129 -19.17 -9.53 -9.16
N GLN A 130 -18.75 -10.77 -9.39
CA GLN A 130 -19.61 -11.79 -10.01
C GLN A 130 -20.88 -12.06 -9.19
N TYR A 131 -20.77 -12.07 -7.86
CA TYR A 131 -21.94 -12.17 -6.98
C TYR A 131 -22.91 -11.01 -7.23
N ILE A 132 -22.44 -9.77 -7.28
CA ILE A 132 -23.30 -8.59 -7.54
C ILE A 132 -24.03 -8.74 -8.87
N TYR A 133 -23.32 -9.13 -9.93
CA TYR A 133 -23.91 -9.39 -11.25
C TYR A 133 -25.00 -10.49 -11.20
N ASN A 134 -24.73 -11.60 -10.50
CA ASN A 134 -25.69 -12.70 -10.36
C ASN A 134 -26.90 -12.34 -9.49
N ARG A 135 -26.69 -11.56 -8.42
CA ARG A 135 -27.70 -11.21 -7.42
C ARG A 135 -28.67 -10.14 -7.92
N TYR A 136 -28.14 -9.10 -8.58
CA TYR A 136 -28.93 -7.93 -9.00
C TYR A 136 -29.27 -7.92 -10.50
N GLY A 137 -28.66 -8.82 -11.28
CA GLY A 137 -28.97 -9.04 -12.70
C GLY A 137 -27.96 -8.40 -13.65
N ASN A 138 -27.50 -9.16 -14.64
CA ASN A 138 -26.48 -8.73 -15.61
C ASN A 138 -26.88 -7.52 -16.47
N ASN A 139 -28.18 -7.30 -16.62
CA ASN A 139 -28.78 -6.18 -17.35
C ASN A 139 -28.99 -4.92 -16.50
N LYS A 140 -28.78 -5.01 -15.18
CA LYS A 140 -28.98 -3.92 -14.20
C LYS A 140 -27.69 -3.45 -13.55
N VAL A 141 -26.59 -4.18 -13.78
CA VAL A 141 -25.28 -3.95 -13.17
C VAL A 141 -24.24 -3.65 -14.25
N ALA A 142 -23.43 -2.62 -14.06
CA ALA A 142 -22.26 -2.37 -14.90
C ALA A 142 -21.10 -1.80 -14.08
N MET A 143 -19.89 -2.08 -14.55
CA MET A 143 -18.69 -1.42 -14.06
C MET A 143 -18.59 -0.02 -14.66
N ILE A 144 -18.07 0.95 -13.91
CA ILE A 144 -17.83 2.31 -14.41
C ILE A 144 -16.57 2.33 -15.28
N SER A 145 -16.55 3.11 -16.37
CA SER A 145 -15.33 3.35 -17.14
C SER A 145 -14.50 4.53 -16.63
N THR A 146 -13.24 4.56 -17.06
CA THR A 146 -12.31 5.66 -16.85
C THR A 146 -11.68 6.05 -18.17
N PHE A 147 -11.61 7.35 -18.45
CA PHE A 147 -10.87 7.86 -19.60
C PHE A 147 -9.44 8.19 -19.22
N ASN A 148 -8.49 7.41 -19.74
CA ASN A 148 -7.09 7.75 -19.60
C ASN A 148 -6.74 8.80 -20.65
N THR A 149 -6.33 9.98 -20.19
CA THR A 149 -5.86 11.06 -21.06
C THR A 149 -4.34 11.05 -21.18
N TYR A 150 -3.85 11.63 -22.27
CA TYR A 150 -2.42 11.87 -22.45
C TYR A 150 -1.91 12.81 -21.38
N ARG A 151 -0.96 12.32 -20.56
CA ARG A 151 -0.10 13.15 -19.72
C ARG A 151 1.21 13.42 -20.46
N HIS A 152 1.89 14.50 -20.10
CA HIS A 152 3.18 14.92 -20.68
C HIS A 152 4.10 13.77 -21.13
N LYS A 153 4.48 12.87 -20.22
CA LYS A 153 5.40 11.75 -20.52
C LYS A 153 4.85 10.75 -21.54
N SER A 154 3.57 10.37 -21.41
CA SER A 154 2.94 9.45 -22.35
C SER A 154 2.72 10.06 -23.74
N ALA A 155 2.48 11.38 -23.79
CA ALA A 155 2.34 12.10 -25.05
C ALA A 155 3.69 12.11 -25.81
N ILE A 156 4.77 12.44 -25.11
CA ILE A 156 6.14 12.39 -25.69
C ILE A 156 6.47 10.97 -26.14
N TRP A 157 6.19 9.97 -25.30
CA TRP A 157 6.47 8.57 -25.62
C TRP A 157 5.83 8.13 -26.93
N ASP A 158 4.51 8.33 -27.08
CA ASP A 158 3.77 7.86 -28.25
C ASP A 158 4.13 8.66 -29.50
N VAL A 159 4.31 9.98 -29.40
CA VAL A 159 4.74 10.82 -30.53
C VAL A 159 6.15 10.45 -31.00
N ALA A 160 7.11 10.34 -30.08
CA ALA A 160 8.49 9.99 -30.42
C ALA A 160 8.57 8.60 -31.05
N ARG A 161 7.81 7.63 -30.51
CA ARG A 161 7.72 6.28 -31.08
C ARG A 161 7.13 6.32 -32.49
N ALA A 162 6.05 7.06 -32.71
CA ALA A 162 5.45 7.21 -34.04
C ALA A 162 6.40 7.89 -35.04
N MET A 163 7.31 8.73 -34.55
CA MET A 163 8.37 9.37 -35.33
C MET A 163 9.65 8.52 -35.48
N GLY A 164 9.62 7.25 -35.07
CA GLY A 164 10.71 6.30 -35.28
C GLY A 164 11.88 6.41 -34.28
N ILE A 165 11.70 7.12 -33.16
CA ILE A 165 12.77 7.26 -32.16
C ILE A 165 12.97 5.95 -31.37
N PRO A 166 14.20 5.45 -31.19
CA PRO A 166 14.49 4.27 -30.38
C PRO A 166 14.09 4.46 -28.91
N SER A 167 13.64 3.38 -28.27
CA SER A 167 13.11 3.42 -26.88
C SER A 167 14.11 3.97 -25.86
N GLU A 168 15.42 3.75 -26.05
CA GLU A 168 16.46 4.28 -25.15
C GLU A 168 16.54 5.80 -25.18
N GLU A 169 16.33 6.38 -26.35
CA GLU A 169 16.37 7.81 -26.58
C GLU A 169 15.08 8.49 -26.12
N ILE A 170 13.93 7.84 -26.34
CA ILE A 170 12.65 8.25 -25.74
C ILE A 170 12.75 8.31 -24.22
N ASN A 171 13.38 7.31 -23.59
CA ASN A 171 13.61 7.30 -22.14
C ASN A 171 14.46 8.49 -21.67
N LYS A 172 15.48 8.88 -22.46
CA LYS A 172 16.27 10.09 -22.17
C LYS A 172 15.41 11.34 -22.25
N LEU A 173 14.63 11.49 -23.32
CA LEU A 173 13.70 12.62 -23.49
C LEU A 173 12.76 12.74 -22.30
N ILE A 174 12.05 11.67 -21.95
CA ILE A 174 11.05 11.64 -20.87
C ILE A 174 11.62 11.95 -19.48
N SER A 175 12.93 11.77 -19.31
CA SER A 175 13.64 12.09 -18.06
C SER A 175 14.04 13.56 -17.92
N MET A 176 13.87 14.37 -18.97
CA MET A 176 14.19 15.80 -18.98
C MET A 176 13.25 16.63 -18.09
N SER A 177 13.74 17.79 -17.65
CA SER A 177 12.95 18.78 -16.92
C SER A 177 12.08 19.62 -17.85
N MET A 178 11.04 20.27 -17.30
CA MET A 178 10.19 21.20 -18.06
C MET A 178 10.98 22.35 -18.70
N GLU A 179 12.02 22.84 -18.04
CA GLU A 179 12.92 23.86 -18.58
C GLU A 179 13.65 23.36 -19.84
N GLN A 180 14.14 22.12 -19.82
CA GLN A 180 14.78 21.50 -20.98
C GLN A 180 13.81 21.34 -22.15
N TYR A 181 12.54 21.01 -21.88
CA TYR A 181 11.52 20.94 -22.92
C TYR A 181 11.20 22.31 -23.53
N GLU A 182 11.12 23.37 -22.72
CA GLU A 182 10.91 24.73 -23.24
C GLU A 182 12.14 25.21 -24.04
N ASN A 183 13.36 24.83 -23.64
CA ASN A 183 14.56 25.09 -24.45
C ASN A 183 14.49 24.41 -25.83
N ILE A 184 14.16 23.10 -25.87
CA ILE A 184 13.97 22.36 -27.12
C ILE A 184 12.87 23.00 -27.98
N ARG A 185 11.81 23.50 -27.34
CA ARG A 185 10.69 24.14 -28.03
C ARG A 185 11.08 25.48 -28.68
N ASN A 186 11.99 26.20 -28.04
CA ASN A 186 12.49 27.51 -28.46
C ASN A 186 13.74 27.42 -29.37
N GLU A 187 14.21 26.22 -29.70
CA GLU A 187 15.29 26.02 -30.68
C GLU A 187 14.95 26.68 -32.02
N LYS A 188 15.85 27.53 -32.55
CA LYS A 188 15.67 28.25 -33.83
C LYS A 188 15.48 27.28 -35.01
N TYR A 189 16.23 26.19 -35.04
CA TYR A 189 16.14 25.17 -36.08
C TYR A 189 15.06 24.12 -35.75
N ASN A 190 14.33 23.64 -36.75
CA ASN A 190 13.27 22.65 -36.56
C ASN A 190 13.86 21.25 -36.38
N SER A 191 14.33 20.96 -35.16
CA SER A 191 14.81 19.62 -34.79
C SER A 191 13.64 18.62 -34.69
N GLN A 192 13.93 17.33 -34.94
CA GLN A 192 12.94 16.26 -34.76
C GLN A 192 12.37 16.28 -33.33
N TYR A 193 13.18 16.61 -32.32
CA TYR A 193 12.76 16.76 -30.94
C TYR A 193 11.83 17.95 -30.71
N ARG A 194 12.08 19.11 -31.33
CA ARG A 194 11.17 20.25 -31.27
C ARG A 194 9.77 19.89 -31.79
N ARG A 195 9.71 19.14 -32.90
CA ARG A 195 8.45 18.63 -33.44
C ARG A 195 7.76 17.64 -32.50
N ILE A 196 8.52 16.72 -31.89
CA ILE A 196 8.00 15.78 -30.88
C ILE A 196 7.38 16.53 -29.70
N VAL A 197 8.10 17.49 -29.12
CA VAL A 197 7.66 18.25 -27.93
C VAL A 197 6.40 19.07 -28.24
N ASN A 198 6.35 19.72 -29.39
CA ASN A 198 5.18 20.50 -29.80
C ASN A 198 3.93 19.64 -30.02
N LEU A 199 4.07 18.51 -30.72
CA LEU A 199 2.97 17.57 -30.94
C LEU A 199 2.50 16.93 -29.62
N ALA A 200 3.44 16.57 -28.74
CA ALA A 200 3.12 16.03 -27.43
C ALA A 200 2.31 17.01 -26.58
N LYS A 201 2.65 18.31 -26.61
CA LYS A 201 1.89 19.36 -25.93
C LYS A 201 0.48 19.52 -26.47
N TYR A 202 0.27 19.33 -27.78
CA TYR A 202 -1.06 19.33 -28.39
C TYR A 202 -1.91 18.13 -27.98
N LEU A 203 -1.29 16.96 -27.77
CA LEU A 203 -1.97 15.75 -27.30
C LEU A 203 -2.28 15.79 -25.81
N GLU A 204 -1.58 16.57 -24.99
CA GLU A 204 -1.78 16.60 -23.55
C GLU A 204 -3.24 16.95 -23.18
N GLY A 205 -3.83 16.14 -22.30
CA GLY A 205 -5.23 16.23 -21.90
C GLY A 205 -6.23 15.55 -22.85
N ARG A 206 -5.83 15.17 -24.08
CA ARG A 206 -6.71 14.45 -25.01
C ARG A 206 -6.93 13.00 -24.55
N PRO A 207 -8.11 12.39 -24.81
CA PRO A 207 -8.35 10.98 -24.53
C PRO A 207 -7.34 10.08 -25.28
N ARG A 208 -6.79 9.08 -24.59
CA ARG A 208 -5.87 8.08 -25.16
C ARG A 208 -6.56 6.73 -25.35
N HIS A 209 -7.23 6.24 -24.31
CA HIS A 209 -8.06 5.03 -24.37
C HIS A 209 -9.04 4.99 -23.20
N MET A 210 -10.11 4.22 -23.37
CA MET A 210 -11.04 3.88 -22.30
C MET A 210 -10.50 2.69 -21.51
N GLY A 211 -10.56 2.77 -20.18
CA GLY A 211 -10.28 1.68 -19.26
C GLY A 211 -11.45 1.43 -18.32
N THR A 212 -11.36 0.37 -17.51
CA THR A 212 -12.32 0.05 -16.46
C THR A 212 -11.91 0.73 -15.15
N HIS A 213 -12.86 1.37 -14.44
CA HIS A 213 -12.63 1.91 -13.11
C HIS A 213 -12.18 0.79 -12.16
N CYS A 214 -11.24 1.11 -11.27
CA CYS A 214 -10.61 0.12 -10.40
C CYS A 214 -11.56 -0.49 -9.36
N GLY A 215 -12.72 0.12 -9.11
CA GLY A 215 -13.71 -0.42 -8.17
C GLY A 215 -15.17 -0.10 -8.47
N GLY A 216 -15.45 0.80 -9.41
CA GLY A 216 -16.74 1.47 -9.47
C GLY A 216 -17.76 0.57 -10.13
N ILE A 217 -18.83 0.27 -9.41
CA ILE A 217 -19.97 -0.49 -9.89
C ILE A 217 -21.24 0.32 -9.66
N ILE A 218 -22.17 0.22 -10.59
CA ILE A 218 -23.52 0.79 -10.47
C ILE A 218 -24.55 -0.33 -10.53
N ILE A 219 -25.61 -0.16 -9.74
CA ILE A 219 -26.75 -1.06 -9.66
C ILE A 219 -28.00 -0.22 -9.90
N SER A 220 -28.75 -0.54 -10.96
CA SER A 220 -29.98 0.15 -11.32
C SER A 220 -31.21 -0.68 -10.92
N PRO A 221 -32.34 -0.07 -10.53
CA PRO A 221 -33.61 -0.80 -10.36
C PRO A 221 -34.14 -1.37 -11.68
N ASN A 222 -33.88 -0.68 -12.81
CA ASN A 222 -34.33 -1.04 -14.16
C ASN A 222 -33.15 -1.43 -15.05
N TYR A 223 -33.37 -1.61 -16.35
CA TYR A 223 -32.29 -1.87 -17.30
C TYR A 223 -31.29 -0.71 -17.24
N ILE A 224 -30.01 -1.04 -17.11
CA ILE A 224 -28.97 -0.02 -17.00
C ILE A 224 -28.85 0.82 -18.29
N THR A 225 -29.22 0.24 -19.42
CA THR A 225 -29.28 0.88 -20.74
C THR A 225 -30.32 1.99 -20.84
N ASP A 226 -31.32 2.01 -19.94
CA ASP A 226 -32.30 3.11 -19.87
C ASP A 226 -31.66 4.40 -19.34
N HIS A 227 -30.49 4.29 -18.70
CA HIS A 227 -29.79 5.41 -18.06
C HIS A 227 -28.44 5.71 -18.71
N VAL A 228 -27.68 4.68 -19.09
CA VAL A 228 -26.28 4.82 -19.54
C VAL A 228 -25.94 3.90 -20.72
N PRO A 229 -25.25 4.40 -21.75
CA PRO A 229 -24.71 3.54 -22.80
C PRO A 229 -23.59 2.65 -22.26
N LEU A 230 -23.49 1.43 -22.78
CA LEU A 230 -22.54 0.41 -22.34
C LEU A 230 -21.52 0.06 -23.43
N GLN A 231 -20.42 -0.58 -23.03
CA GLN A 231 -19.40 -1.13 -23.91
C GLN A 231 -18.81 -2.41 -23.30
N GLN A 232 -18.48 -3.39 -24.13
CA GLN A 232 -17.73 -4.58 -23.68
C GLN A 232 -16.27 -4.20 -23.43
N SER A 233 -15.76 -4.45 -22.23
CA SER A 233 -14.32 -4.27 -21.96
C SER A 233 -13.50 -5.44 -22.50
N ILE A 234 -12.24 -5.17 -22.85
CA ILE A 234 -11.27 -6.20 -23.28
C ILE A 234 -11.09 -7.31 -22.23
N LYS A 235 -11.28 -6.95 -20.94
CA LYS A 235 -11.09 -7.87 -19.81
C LYS A 235 -12.33 -8.73 -19.50
N GLY A 236 -13.43 -8.56 -20.23
CA GLY A 236 -14.65 -9.32 -20.03
C GLY A 236 -15.84 -8.53 -19.49
N PRO A 237 -15.79 -7.74 -18.40
CA PRO A 237 -17.00 -7.13 -17.85
C PRO A 237 -17.56 -6.02 -18.76
N VAL A 238 -18.88 -5.83 -18.69
CA VAL A 238 -19.58 -4.71 -19.32
C VAL A 238 -19.28 -3.43 -18.53
N VAL A 239 -18.86 -2.38 -19.22
CA VAL A 239 -18.56 -1.07 -18.65
C VAL A 239 -19.50 0.01 -19.18
N THR A 240 -19.73 1.06 -18.39
CA THR A 240 -20.41 2.27 -18.86
C THR A 240 -19.54 3.03 -19.85
N GLN A 241 -20.10 3.71 -20.84
CA GLN A 241 -19.33 4.67 -21.65
C GLN A 241 -19.17 6.02 -20.95
N PHE A 242 -19.93 6.26 -19.88
CA PHE A 242 -19.79 7.44 -19.04
C PHE A 242 -18.79 7.20 -17.90
N ASP A 243 -18.03 8.25 -17.60
CA ASP A 243 -17.09 8.27 -16.49
C ASP A 243 -17.81 8.49 -15.15
N MET A 244 -17.08 8.31 -14.06
CA MET A 244 -17.61 8.47 -12.70
C MET A 244 -18.31 9.83 -12.47
N HIS A 245 -17.80 10.91 -13.07
CA HIS A 245 -18.39 12.24 -12.89
C HIS A 245 -19.74 12.36 -13.61
N SER A 246 -19.83 11.82 -14.82
CA SER A 246 -21.07 11.80 -15.59
C SER A 246 -22.12 10.90 -14.94
N ILE A 247 -21.72 9.71 -14.45
CA ILE A 247 -22.59 8.80 -13.69
C ILE A 247 -23.20 9.50 -12.47
N LYS A 248 -22.38 10.20 -11.68
CA LYS A 248 -22.86 10.93 -10.49
C LYS A 248 -23.85 12.05 -10.86
N LYS A 249 -23.65 12.75 -11.98
CA LYS A 249 -24.56 13.81 -12.45
C LYS A 249 -25.93 13.28 -12.89
N ILE A 250 -25.97 12.05 -13.40
CA ILE A 250 -27.21 11.36 -13.80
C ILE A 250 -27.99 10.87 -12.55
N GLY A 251 -27.36 10.87 -11.38
CA GLY A 251 -28.00 10.49 -10.12
C GLY A 251 -27.92 8.99 -9.81
N LEU A 252 -27.08 8.23 -10.52
CA LEU A 252 -26.84 6.83 -10.20
C LEU A 252 -25.85 6.72 -9.03
N VAL A 253 -26.17 5.85 -8.08
CA VAL A 253 -25.33 5.56 -6.91
C VAL A 253 -24.19 4.64 -7.34
N LYS A 254 -22.97 5.02 -6.97
CA LYS A 254 -21.77 4.21 -7.17
C LYS A 254 -21.41 3.49 -5.88
N ILE A 255 -21.10 2.21 -5.98
CA ILE A 255 -20.38 1.45 -4.94
C ILE A 255 -18.97 1.21 -5.46
N ASP A 256 -17.95 1.37 -4.63
CA ASP A 256 -16.58 0.99 -4.99
C ASP A 256 -16.21 -0.34 -4.32
N ILE A 257 -15.94 -1.36 -5.13
CA ILE A 257 -15.37 -2.65 -4.70
C ILE A 257 -13.89 -2.69 -5.08
N LEU A 258 -13.01 -2.45 -4.12
CA LEU A 258 -11.59 -2.21 -4.37
C LEU A 258 -10.69 -3.31 -3.83
N GLY A 259 -9.77 -3.78 -4.67
CA GLY A 259 -8.84 -4.84 -4.28
C GLY A 259 -7.74 -4.29 -3.39
N GLN A 260 -7.68 -4.75 -2.14
CA GLN A 260 -6.64 -4.40 -1.18
C GLN A 260 -5.70 -5.57 -0.93
N ARG A 261 -4.40 -5.32 -1.03
CA ARG A 261 -3.34 -6.33 -0.85
C ARG A 261 -3.20 -6.76 0.59
N SER A 262 -3.22 -5.82 1.53
CA SER A 262 -3.06 -6.13 2.95
C SER A 262 -4.18 -6.98 3.52
N LEU A 263 -5.43 -6.80 3.04
CA LEU A 263 -6.53 -7.71 3.39
C LEU A 263 -6.25 -9.14 2.95
N THR A 264 -5.60 -9.32 1.80
CA THR A 264 -5.21 -10.66 1.34
C THR A 264 -4.08 -11.23 2.18
N VAL A 265 -3.09 -10.41 2.56
CA VAL A 265 -2.01 -10.83 3.48
C VAL A 265 -2.61 -11.30 4.80
N ILE A 266 -3.49 -10.51 5.44
CA ILE A 266 -4.13 -10.88 6.69
C ILE A 266 -4.94 -12.18 6.54
N ALA A 267 -5.72 -12.31 5.47
CA ALA A 267 -6.50 -13.51 5.18
C ALA A 267 -5.64 -14.77 5.07
N GLU A 268 -4.61 -14.71 4.22
CA GLU A 268 -3.74 -15.86 3.93
C GLU A 268 -2.93 -16.29 5.16
N VAL A 269 -2.51 -15.34 5.98
CA VAL A 269 -1.81 -15.64 7.23
C VAL A 269 -2.78 -16.27 8.23
N ALA A 270 -3.98 -15.73 8.38
CA ALA A 270 -5.00 -16.32 9.25
C ALA A 270 -5.39 -17.75 8.81
N ASP A 271 -5.57 -17.98 7.50
CA ASP A 271 -5.80 -19.32 6.93
C ASP A 271 -4.62 -20.25 7.21
N THR A 272 -3.38 -19.77 7.04
CA THR A 272 -2.18 -20.55 7.32
C THR A 272 -2.09 -20.93 8.79
N ILE A 273 -2.40 -20.00 9.70
CA ILE A 273 -2.36 -20.22 11.15
C ILE A 273 -3.44 -21.21 11.58
N GLN A 274 -4.66 -21.06 11.07
CA GLN A 274 -5.74 -22.01 11.31
C GLN A 274 -5.36 -23.42 10.83
N ASN A 275 -4.81 -23.54 9.63
CA ASN A 275 -4.46 -24.84 9.05
C ASN A 275 -3.25 -25.50 9.74
N LYS A 276 -2.24 -24.70 10.13
CA LYS A 276 -0.97 -25.20 10.68
C LYS A 276 -1.01 -25.40 12.19
N TYR A 277 -1.67 -24.49 12.91
CA TYR A 277 -1.66 -24.45 14.38
C TYR A 277 -3.04 -24.75 14.99
N ASN A 278 -4.09 -24.91 14.18
CA ASN A 278 -5.47 -25.07 14.64
C ASN A 278 -5.95 -23.93 15.56
N VAL A 279 -5.42 -22.71 15.33
CA VAL A 279 -5.79 -21.50 16.07
C VAL A 279 -6.70 -20.65 15.19
N HIS A 280 -7.90 -20.35 15.69
CA HIS A 280 -8.81 -19.45 15.04
C HIS A 280 -8.48 -18.00 15.38
N LEU A 281 -8.08 -17.22 14.37
CA LEU A 281 -7.87 -15.79 14.49
C LEU A 281 -9.10 -15.06 13.96
N ASP A 282 -9.74 -14.29 14.83
CA ASP A 282 -10.77 -13.34 14.40
C ASP A 282 -10.11 -12.27 13.52
N ARG A 283 -10.59 -12.18 12.28
CA ARG A 283 -10.06 -11.28 11.25
C ARG A 283 -10.53 -9.84 11.43
N TYR A 284 -11.48 -9.59 12.33
CA TYR A 284 -12.20 -8.31 12.42
C TYR A 284 -11.99 -7.55 13.73
N ILE A 285 -11.47 -8.18 14.79
CA ILE A 285 -11.39 -7.56 16.12
C ILE A 285 -9.96 -7.67 16.68
N MET A 286 -9.14 -6.65 16.43
CA MET A 286 -7.86 -6.46 17.11
C MET A 286 -7.53 -4.95 17.20
N SER A 287 -8.16 -4.24 18.15
CA SER A 287 -7.74 -2.86 18.49
C SER A 287 -6.57 -2.83 19.46
N ASP A 288 -6.34 -3.93 20.18
CA ASP A 288 -5.44 -3.94 21.32
C ASP A 288 -4.01 -4.27 20.87
N ILE A 289 -3.09 -3.41 21.29
CA ILE A 289 -1.67 -3.51 20.94
C ILE A 289 -0.95 -4.12 22.13
N ASP A 290 -0.55 -5.39 22.03
CA ASP A 290 0.30 -6.01 23.02
C ASP A 290 1.74 -5.46 22.99
N GLU A 291 2.51 -5.72 24.04
CA GLU A 291 3.87 -5.16 24.18
C GLU A 291 4.83 -5.62 23.07
N LYS A 292 4.62 -6.83 22.51
CA LYS A 292 5.44 -7.33 21.39
C LYS A 292 5.20 -6.52 20.13
N THR A 293 3.92 -6.24 19.85
CA THR A 293 3.45 -5.42 18.73
C THR A 293 3.84 -3.96 18.92
N ALA A 294 3.65 -3.41 20.12
CA ALA A 294 4.05 -2.05 20.47
C ALA A 294 5.56 -1.86 20.27
N LYS A 295 6.39 -2.80 20.74
CA LYS A 295 7.85 -2.74 20.54
C LYS A 295 8.24 -2.69 19.07
N LEU A 296 7.61 -3.50 18.21
CA LEU A 296 7.82 -3.49 16.77
C LEU A 296 7.48 -2.12 16.16
N ILE A 297 6.36 -1.52 16.59
CA ILE A 297 5.91 -0.19 16.12
C ILE A 297 6.83 0.93 16.63
N ARG A 298 7.15 0.97 17.93
CA ARG A 298 8.08 1.93 18.55
C ARG A 298 9.46 1.91 17.89
N ASN A 299 9.92 0.74 17.48
CA ASN A 299 11.18 0.56 16.76
C ASN A 299 11.08 0.84 15.26
N GLY A 300 9.90 1.20 14.72
CA GLY A 300 9.70 1.40 13.29
C GLY A 300 10.06 0.17 12.45
N ASP A 301 9.96 -1.02 13.03
CA ASP A 301 10.25 -2.32 12.40
C ASP A 301 9.02 -2.81 11.61
N THR A 302 8.42 -1.89 10.85
CA THR A 302 7.09 -2.03 10.23
C THR A 302 7.16 -2.25 8.71
N ILE A 303 8.31 -2.69 8.17
CA ILE A 303 8.40 -3.11 6.75
C ILE A 303 7.38 -4.24 6.49
N GLY A 304 6.54 -4.08 5.48
CA GLY A 304 5.45 -5.02 5.15
C GLY A 304 4.15 -4.77 5.92
N VAL A 305 4.13 -3.87 6.91
CA VAL A 305 2.94 -3.53 7.68
C VAL A 305 2.14 -2.45 6.96
N PHE A 306 0.83 -2.68 6.79
CA PHE A 306 -0.05 -1.79 6.04
C PHE A 306 -0.02 -0.33 6.52
N GLN A 307 0.08 0.61 5.58
CA GLN A 307 0.20 2.08 5.75
C GLN A 307 1.40 2.61 6.52
N ILE A 308 1.96 1.84 7.45
CA ILE A 308 3.01 2.29 8.36
C ILE A 308 4.40 1.78 7.99
N GLU A 309 4.63 1.36 6.74
CA GLU A 309 5.93 0.85 6.27
C GLU A 309 6.84 1.88 5.58
N SER A 310 6.34 3.06 5.19
CA SER A 310 7.16 4.03 4.46
C SER A 310 8.29 4.63 5.33
N PRO A 311 9.41 5.08 4.75
CA PRO A 311 10.50 5.69 5.52
C PRO A 311 10.07 6.83 6.44
N GLY A 312 9.19 7.71 5.93
CA GLY A 312 8.70 8.88 6.67
C GLY A 312 7.86 8.48 7.89
N ILE A 313 6.90 7.57 7.73
CA ILE A 313 6.07 7.12 8.85
C ILE A 313 6.88 6.27 9.85
N ARG A 314 7.78 5.40 9.39
CA ARG A 314 8.69 4.64 10.26
C ARG A 314 9.56 5.53 11.13
N SER A 315 10.09 6.60 10.54
CA SER A 315 10.81 7.64 11.27
C SER A 315 9.90 8.31 12.30
N LEU A 316 8.68 8.69 11.92
CA LEU A 316 7.71 9.31 12.82
C LEU A 316 7.32 8.39 14.00
N LEU A 317 7.08 7.10 13.74
CA LEU A 317 6.76 6.12 14.78
C LEU A 317 7.86 6.05 15.84
N LYS A 318 9.13 6.02 15.41
CA LYS A 318 10.30 6.08 16.31
C LYS A 318 10.32 7.37 17.13
N LYS A 319 10.08 8.51 16.49
CA LYS A 319 10.12 9.81 17.17
C LYS A 319 9.03 9.98 18.22
N LEU A 320 7.85 9.42 17.96
CA LEU A 320 6.71 9.48 18.86
C LEU A 320 6.65 8.30 19.84
N GLN A 321 7.52 7.30 19.72
CA GLN A 321 7.46 6.08 20.51
C GLN A 321 6.04 5.49 20.57
N VAL A 322 5.40 5.38 19.39
CA VAL A 322 3.99 4.99 19.25
C VAL A 322 3.71 3.59 19.79
N ASP A 323 2.77 3.49 20.72
CA ASP A 323 2.31 2.25 21.35
C ASP A 323 0.79 2.12 21.47
N THR A 324 0.01 3.18 21.19
CA THR A 324 -1.46 3.16 21.23
C THR A 324 -2.11 3.25 19.85
N PHE A 325 -3.35 2.75 19.76
CA PHE A 325 -4.15 2.79 18.53
C PHE A 325 -4.42 4.23 18.06
N GLU A 326 -4.81 5.12 18.98
CA GLU A 326 -5.08 6.54 18.72
C GLU A 326 -3.84 7.25 18.16
N MET A 327 -2.65 6.87 18.64
CA MET A 327 -1.41 7.47 18.16
C MET A 327 -1.04 6.97 16.75
N ILE A 328 -1.43 5.76 16.36
CA ILE A 328 -1.31 5.29 14.97
C ILE A 328 -2.24 6.09 14.05
N ILE A 329 -3.47 6.35 14.48
CA ILE A 329 -4.43 7.22 13.76
C ILE A 329 -3.83 8.60 13.54
N ALA A 330 -3.28 9.21 14.60
CA ALA A 330 -2.68 10.53 14.53
C ALA A 330 -1.43 10.54 13.63
N ALA A 331 -0.50 9.60 13.84
CA ALA A 331 0.75 9.54 13.06
C ALA A 331 0.50 9.36 11.56
N SER A 332 -0.42 8.49 11.17
CA SER A 332 -0.80 8.26 9.77
C SER A 332 -1.51 9.47 9.13
N SER A 333 -2.17 10.29 9.95
CA SER A 333 -2.86 11.50 9.50
C SER A 333 -1.90 12.68 9.29
N VAL A 334 -0.89 12.84 10.15
CA VAL A 334 0.04 13.98 10.11
C VAL A 334 1.16 13.82 9.08
N ILE A 335 1.56 12.60 8.68
CA ILE A 335 2.73 12.34 7.81
C ILE A 335 2.54 12.69 6.31
N ARG A 336 1.96 13.85 5.99
CA ARG A 336 1.55 14.24 4.63
C ARG A 336 2.32 15.47 4.10
N PRO A 337 2.40 15.66 2.76
CA PRO A 337 2.91 16.90 2.17
C PRO A 337 1.99 18.04 2.63
N GLY A 338 2.52 19.07 3.29
CA GLY A 338 1.73 20.09 3.99
C GLY A 338 2.00 20.18 5.50
N PRO A 339 1.44 19.30 6.37
CA PRO A 339 1.73 19.31 7.80
C PRO A 339 3.22 19.09 8.10
N ALA A 340 3.92 18.34 7.24
CA ALA A 340 5.37 18.20 7.29
C ALA A 340 6.12 19.48 6.86
N ASP A 341 5.62 20.22 5.86
CA ASP A 341 6.28 21.40 5.28
C ASP A 341 6.07 22.68 6.10
N SER A 342 4.92 22.77 6.77
CA SER A 342 4.50 23.89 7.64
C SER A 342 5.20 23.91 9.01
N GLY A 343 5.96 22.88 9.36
CA GLY A 343 6.58 22.74 10.70
C GLY A 343 5.62 22.20 11.76
N MET A 344 4.37 21.89 11.40
CA MET A 344 3.36 21.38 12.33
C MET A 344 3.68 19.97 12.82
N LEU A 345 4.24 19.13 11.95
CA LEU A 345 4.76 17.82 12.36
C LEU A 345 5.80 17.95 13.49
N ARG A 346 6.66 18.98 13.42
CA ARG A 346 7.65 19.25 14.47
C ARG A 346 6.97 19.69 15.77
N HIS A 347 5.99 20.59 15.70
CA HIS A 347 5.21 20.97 16.88
C HIS A 347 4.45 19.80 17.49
N PHE A 348 3.89 18.90 16.67
CA PHE A 348 3.22 17.69 17.15
C PHE A 348 4.17 16.79 17.93
N ILE A 349 5.38 16.55 17.40
CA ILE A 349 6.41 15.78 18.09
C ILE A 349 6.86 16.49 19.38
N GLU A 350 7.12 17.80 19.34
CA GLU A 350 7.55 18.57 20.51
C GLU A 350 6.50 18.56 21.63
N ARG A 351 5.22 18.74 21.29
CA ARG A 351 4.12 18.75 22.27
C ARG A 351 3.83 17.35 22.82
N HIS A 352 3.93 16.31 22.00
CA HIS A 352 3.85 14.92 22.46
C HIS A 352 4.86 14.62 23.58
N HIS A 353 6.12 15.05 23.41
CA HIS A 353 7.18 14.84 24.41
C HIS A 353 7.04 15.74 25.64
N ARG A 354 6.62 17.00 25.47
CA ARG A 354 6.57 17.97 26.57
C ARG A 354 5.35 17.82 27.48
N LYS A 355 4.24 17.24 26.99
CA LYS A 355 2.98 16.99 27.72
C LYS A 355 2.37 18.19 28.48
N LYS A 356 2.86 19.43 28.32
CA LYS A 356 2.51 20.56 29.22
C LYS A 356 2.20 21.92 28.58
N ASP A 357 2.56 22.19 27.32
CA ASP A 357 2.29 23.48 26.68
C ASP A 357 1.22 23.39 25.58
N MET A 358 -0.04 23.40 26.01
CA MET A 358 -1.21 23.48 25.13
C MET A 358 -1.68 24.94 25.05
N ASN A 359 -0.93 25.80 24.37
CA ASN A 359 -1.45 27.12 24.01
C ASN A 359 -2.47 26.97 22.88
N ILE A 360 -3.74 26.72 23.26
CA ILE A 360 -4.84 26.33 22.38
C ILE A 360 -5.74 27.53 21.99
N GLY A 361 -5.35 28.75 22.35
CA GLY A 361 -6.14 29.96 22.09
C GLY A 361 -7.32 30.09 23.06
N HIS A 362 -8.23 29.11 23.11
CA HIS A 362 -9.43 29.16 23.97
C HIS A 362 -9.65 27.87 24.79
N LYS A 363 -10.13 28.00 26.03
CA LYS A 363 -10.26 26.90 27.01
C LYS A 363 -11.17 25.75 26.53
N SER A 364 -12.23 26.06 25.79
CA SER A 364 -13.19 25.05 25.31
C SER A 364 -12.61 24.07 24.29
N LEU A 365 -11.49 24.41 23.64
CA LEU A 365 -10.82 23.56 22.66
C LEU A 365 -9.82 22.58 23.30
N ILE A 366 -9.52 22.73 24.59
CA ILE A 366 -8.55 21.89 25.30
C ILE A 366 -8.99 20.42 25.28
N GLU A 367 -10.24 20.14 25.64
CA GLU A 367 -10.75 18.76 25.67
C GLU A 367 -10.94 18.20 24.26
N LEU A 368 -11.30 19.05 23.29
CA LEU A 368 -11.47 18.63 21.89
C LEU A 368 -10.16 18.17 21.25
N LEU A 369 -9.08 18.94 21.46
CA LEU A 369 -7.78 18.72 20.81
C LEU A 369 -6.78 18.01 21.72
N LYS A 370 -7.23 17.45 22.85
CA LYS A 370 -6.39 16.77 23.84
C LYS A 370 -5.60 15.63 23.22
N ASP A 371 -6.27 14.79 22.43
CA ASP A 371 -5.71 13.60 21.79
C ASP A 371 -4.66 13.95 20.71
N THR A 372 -4.63 15.20 20.26
CA THR A 372 -3.71 15.71 19.24
C THR A 372 -2.81 16.83 19.78
N TYR A 373 -2.70 16.95 21.11
CA TYR A 373 -1.83 17.93 21.78
C TYR A 373 -2.12 19.39 21.38
N GLY A 374 -3.39 19.73 21.18
CA GLY A 374 -3.80 21.08 20.81
C GLY A 374 -3.52 21.44 19.36
N ILE A 375 -3.33 20.45 18.48
CA ILE A 375 -3.07 20.65 17.05
C ILE A 375 -4.25 20.05 16.29
N MET A 376 -4.88 20.82 15.41
CA MET A 376 -5.92 20.27 14.54
C MET A 376 -5.28 19.33 13.53
N VAL A 377 -5.71 18.07 13.51
CA VAL A 377 -5.18 17.05 12.58
C VAL A 377 -6.30 16.58 11.64
N TYR A 378 -7.52 16.56 12.14
CA TYR A 378 -8.66 15.95 11.48
C TYR A 378 -9.61 16.99 10.89
N GLN A 379 -10.36 16.57 9.87
CA GLN A 379 -11.47 17.35 9.32
C GLN A 379 -12.57 17.53 10.37
N GLU A 380 -12.76 16.50 11.20
CA GLU A 380 -13.68 16.49 12.32
C GLU A 380 -13.31 17.54 13.39
N ASP A 381 -12.03 17.87 13.57
CA ASP A 381 -11.58 18.91 14.50
C ASP A 381 -12.08 20.30 14.07
N VAL A 382 -12.06 20.57 12.77
CA VAL A 382 -12.58 21.83 12.18
C VAL A 382 -14.08 21.94 12.42
N ILE A 383 -14.81 20.85 12.20
CA ILE A 383 -16.27 20.80 12.38
C ILE A 383 -16.61 21.05 13.85
N LYS A 384 -15.95 20.34 14.77
CA LYS A 384 -16.17 20.49 16.21
C LYS A 384 -15.72 21.84 16.76
N THR A 385 -14.67 22.43 16.20
CA THR A 385 -14.24 23.79 16.56
C THR A 385 -15.33 24.82 16.23
N ALA A 386 -15.95 24.73 15.04
CA ALA A 386 -17.03 25.63 14.65
C ALA A 386 -18.30 25.45 15.52
N GLU A 387 -18.63 24.22 15.88
CA GLU A 387 -19.72 23.93 16.82
C GLU A 387 -19.46 24.58 18.20
N VAL A 388 -18.27 24.35 18.77
CA VAL A 388 -17.95 24.79 20.13
C VAL A 388 -17.79 26.31 20.22
N ILE A 389 -17.05 26.90 19.28
CA ILE A 389 -16.65 28.32 19.30
C ILE A 389 -17.76 29.22 18.73
N ALA A 390 -18.28 28.90 17.54
CA ALA A 390 -19.26 29.73 16.86
C ALA A 390 -20.72 29.28 17.11
N GLY A 391 -20.93 28.13 17.77
CA GLY A 391 -22.28 27.64 18.07
C GLY A 391 -23.03 27.11 16.87
N TRP A 392 -22.32 26.80 15.78
CA TRP A 392 -22.92 26.28 14.57
C TRP A 392 -23.39 24.85 14.76
N SER A 393 -24.42 24.44 14.03
CA SER A 393 -24.76 23.02 13.98
C SER A 393 -23.63 22.22 13.33
N LEU A 394 -23.56 20.92 13.63
CA LEU A 394 -22.61 20.00 12.97
C LEU A 394 -22.79 20.00 11.45
N HIS A 395 -24.03 20.17 10.98
CA HIS A 395 -24.38 20.27 9.56
C HIS A 395 -23.75 21.50 8.89
N GLU A 396 -23.91 22.69 9.46
CA GLU A 396 -23.33 23.94 8.95
C GLU A 396 -21.80 23.93 9.03
N SER A 397 -21.27 23.33 10.11
CA SER A 397 -19.84 23.21 10.34
C SER A 397 -19.16 22.29 9.30
N ASP A 398 -19.87 21.27 8.81
CA ASP A 398 -19.40 20.40 7.73
C ASP A 398 -19.32 21.11 6.36
N GLU A 399 -20.17 22.13 6.11
CA GLU A 399 -20.11 22.98 4.92
C GLU A 399 -18.85 23.85 4.91
N LEU A 400 -18.49 24.44 6.06
CA LEU A 400 -17.23 25.18 6.21
C LEU A 400 -16.03 24.33 5.79
N ARG A 401 -15.95 23.10 6.30
CA ARG A 401 -14.88 22.16 5.99
C ARG A 401 -14.81 21.82 4.49
N ARG A 402 -15.91 21.90 3.73
CA ARG A 402 -15.88 21.74 2.26
C ARG A 402 -15.31 22.96 1.56
N SER A 403 -15.76 24.16 1.94
CA SER A 403 -15.26 25.41 1.36
C SER A 403 -13.73 25.52 1.50
N MET A 404 -13.24 24.98 2.62
CA MET A 404 -11.84 24.81 3.01
C MET A 404 -11.02 23.83 2.15
N SER A 405 -11.65 22.79 1.59
CA SER A 405 -10.96 21.77 0.78
C SER A 405 -10.58 22.23 -0.64
N GLY A 406 -10.75 23.52 -0.95
CA GLY A 406 -10.42 24.13 -2.25
C GLY A 406 -11.37 23.76 -3.39
N LYS A 407 -12.46 23.03 -3.10
CA LYS A 407 -13.46 22.57 -4.07
C LYS A 407 -14.53 23.63 -4.39
N GLU A 408 -14.57 24.74 -3.66
CA GLU A 408 -15.54 25.82 -3.82
C GLU A 408 -14.88 27.17 -4.15
N LYS A 409 -15.69 28.14 -4.57
CA LYS A 409 -15.26 29.50 -4.93
C LYS A 409 -14.71 30.25 -3.70
N LYS A 410 -13.64 31.03 -3.87
CA LYS A 410 -13.00 31.86 -2.82
C LYS A 410 -13.98 32.78 -2.07
N GLU A 411 -15.06 33.22 -2.74
CA GLU A 411 -16.10 34.06 -2.15
C GLU A 411 -16.87 33.38 -1.03
N THR A 412 -17.16 32.08 -1.14
CA THR A 412 -17.89 31.32 -0.10
C THR A 412 -17.06 31.26 1.18
N PHE A 413 -15.76 31.00 1.05
CA PHE A 413 -14.84 30.94 2.19
C PHE A 413 -14.76 32.27 2.97
N ALA A 414 -14.73 33.41 2.25
CA ALA A 414 -14.72 34.73 2.89
C ALA A 414 -16.02 35.01 3.68
N LYS A 415 -17.17 34.55 3.17
CA LYS A 415 -18.46 34.66 3.89
C LYS A 415 -18.45 33.84 5.18
N HIS A 416 -17.93 32.62 5.13
CA HIS A 416 -17.84 31.76 6.32
C HIS A 416 -16.91 32.38 7.38
N ARG A 417 -15.80 33.00 6.97
CA ARG A 417 -14.90 33.72 7.89
C ARG A 417 -15.61 34.84 8.64
N ALA A 418 -16.30 35.71 7.91
CA ALA A 418 -17.01 36.84 8.52
C ALA A 418 -18.11 36.36 9.49
N ARG A 419 -18.85 35.31 9.09
CA ARG A 419 -19.88 34.69 9.92
C ARG A 419 -19.28 34.08 11.19
N PHE A 420 -18.20 33.32 11.07
CA PHE A 420 -17.55 32.65 12.20
C PHE A 420 -17.08 33.66 13.24
N ILE A 421 -16.42 34.73 12.81
CA ILE A 421 -15.92 35.77 13.72
C ILE A 421 -17.08 36.42 14.47
N ARG A 422 -18.13 36.83 13.75
CA ARG A 422 -19.32 37.45 14.35
C ARG A 422 -20.00 36.53 15.37
N ASP A 423 -20.19 35.26 15.02
CA ASP A 423 -20.94 34.31 15.86
C ASP A 423 -20.11 33.88 17.09
N ALA A 424 -18.78 33.76 16.96
CA ALA A 424 -17.87 33.50 18.08
C ALA A 424 -17.82 34.67 19.09
N VAL A 425 -17.73 35.91 18.60
CA VAL A 425 -17.74 37.11 19.46
C VAL A 425 -19.07 37.25 20.19
N LYS A 426 -20.20 36.96 19.52
CA LYS A 426 -21.52 36.91 20.18
C LYS A 426 -21.60 35.91 21.34
N ARG A 427 -20.75 34.87 21.32
CA ARG A 427 -20.66 33.84 22.37
C ARG A 427 -19.61 34.16 23.43
N GLY A 428 -19.01 35.35 23.40
CA GLY A 428 -18.08 35.84 24.41
C GLY A 428 -16.62 35.45 24.21
N VAL A 429 -16.25 34.94 23.02
CA VAL A 429 -14.83 34.70 22.67
C VAL A 429 -14.21 36.02 22.21
N SER A 430 -13.00 36.34 22.67
CA SER A 430 -12.33 37.58 22.27
C SER A 430 -12.05 37.60 20.76
N VAL A 431 -11.94 38.80 20.19
CA VAL A 431 -11.66 38.96 18.76
C VAL A 431 -10.29 38.37 18.42
N GLU A 432 -9.32 38.55 19.30
CA GLU A 432 -7.95 38.06 19.17
C GLU A 432 -7.90 36.53 19.16
N GLU A 433 -8.55 35.87 20.13
CA GLU A 433 -8.65 34.41 20.18
C GLU A 433 -9.37 33.87 18.95
N THR A 434 -10.46 34.52 18.55
CA THR A 434 -11.27 34.10 17.39
C THR A 434 -10.48 34.16 16.09
N ILE A 435 -9.71 35.23 15.87
CA ILE A 435 -8.85 35.40 14.70
C ILE A 435 -7.76 34.32 14.69
N GLU A 436 -7.15 34.04 15.84
CA GLU A 436 -6.10 33.02 15.95
C GLU A 436 -6.65 31.61 15.68
N ILE A 437 -7.81 31.27 16.24
CA ILE A 437 -8.50 29.99 15.98
C ILE A 437 -8.81 29.85 14.48
N TRP A 438 -9.36 30.89 13.85
CA TRP A 438 -9.63 30.87 12.42
C TRP A 438 -8.35 30.69 11.59
N ARG A 439 -7.26 31.39 11.95
CA ARG A 439 -5.96 31.27 11.28
C ARG A 439 -5.42 29.84 11.34
N GLN A 440 -5.57 29.18 12.49
CA GLN A 440 -5.22 27.78 12.64
C GLN A 440 -6.08 26.92 11.70
N MET A 441 -7.41 27.02 11.77
CA MET A 441 -8.33 26.29 10.89
C MET A 441 -7.96 26.46 9.40
N GLU A 442 -7.75 27.70 8.93
CA GLU A 442 -7.36 28.00 7.55
C GLU A 442 -6.05 27.32 7.15
N THR A 443 -5.05 27.36 8.01
CA THR A 443 -3.74 26.71 7.77
C THR A 443 -3.89 25.18 7.62
N PHE A 444 -4.84 24.57 8.34
CA PHE A 444 -5.07 23.11 8.32
C PHE A 444 -6.02 22.64 7.22
N SER A 445 -6.90 23.51 6.71
CA SER A 445 -7.96 23.16 5.75
C SER A 445 -7.53 22.35 4.53
N GLY A 446 -6.37 22.67 3.96
CA GLY A 446 -5.80 21.97 2.79
C GLY A 446 -5.22 20.59 3.10
N TYR A 447 -5.03 20.25 4.37
CA TYR A 447 -4.24 19.10 4.81
C TYR A 447 -4.91 18.22 5.87
N ALA A 448 -6.02 18.67 6.46
CA ALA A 448 -6.79 17.94 7.45
C ALA A 448 -7.31 16.61 6.88
N PHE A 449 -7.22 15.55 7.67
CA PHE A 449 -7.59 14.20 7.24
C PHE A 449 -8.89 13.71 7.89
N CYS A 450 -9.61 12.79 7.24
CA CYS A 450 -10.82 12.20 7.83
C CYS A 450 -10.41 11.19 8.90
N LYS A 451 -10.73 11.48 10.16
CA LYS A 451 -10.42 10.63 11.32
C LYS A 451 -11.06 9.24 11.16
N ALA A 452 -12.30 9.18 10.69
CA ALA A 452 -13.02 7.91 10.50
C ALA A 452 -12.30 6.98 9.51
N HIS A 453 -11.81 7.52 8.39
CA HIS A 453 -11.02 6.77 7.43
C HIS A 453 -9.67 6.32 8.00
N ALA A 454 -8.98 7.21 8.71
CA ALA A 454 -7.72 6.88 9.38
C ALA A 454 -7.89 5.74 10.40
N ALA A 455 -8.97 5.78 11.18
CA ALA A 455 -9.26 4.78 12.21
C ALA A 455 -9.59 3.40 11.63
N SER A 456 -10.37 3.35 10.53
CA SER A 456 -10.64 2.09 9.83
C SER A 456 -9.34 1.43 9.34
N TYR A 457 -8.45 2.20 8.71
CA TYR A 457 -7.18 1.67 8.21
C TYR A 457 -6.14 1.38 9.30
N ALA A 458 -6.15 2.13 10.41
CA ALA A 458 -5.31 1.83 11.57
C ALA A 458 -5.58 0.43 12.14
N THR A 459 -6.82 -0.06 12.06
CA THR A 459 -7.18 -1.44 12.43
C THR A 459 -6.39 -2.46 11.60
N LEU A 460 -6.30 -2.26 10.28
CA LEU A 460 -5.51 -3.12 9.40
C LEU A 460 -4.00 -3.00 9.67
N SER A 461 -3.52 -1.82 10.04
CA SER A 461 -2.13 -1.62 10.46
C SER A 461 -1.79 -2.40 11.73
N VAL A 462 -2.65 -2.35 12.75
CA VAL A 462 -2.45 -3.09 14.01
C VAL A 462 -2.51 -4.60 13.79
N GLN A 463 -3.50 -5.09 13.04
CA GLN A 463 -3.59 -6.50 12.67
C GLN A 463 -2.32 -6.98 11.95
N SER A 464 -1.86 -6.22 10.96
CA SER A 464 -0.64 -6.54 10.22
C SER A 464 0.59 -6.53 11.13
N ALA A 465 0.70 -5.55 12.04
CA ALA A 465 1.83 -5.45 12.97
C ALA A 465 1.85 -6.62 13.95
N TRP A 466 0.69 -7.02 14.46
CA TRP A 466 0.55 -8.15 15.38
C TRP A 466 0.88 -9.47 14.69
N LEU A 467 0.36 -9.70 13.47
CA LEU A 467 0.70 -10.89 12.68
C LEU A 467 2.20 -10.97 12.40
N LYS A 468 2.83 -9.83 12.09
CA LYS A 468 4.29 -9.76 11.94
C LYS A 468 5.02 -10.06 13.24
N ALA A 469 4.55 -9.54 14.36
CA ALA A 469 5.17 -9.73 15.66
C ALA A 469 5.11 -11.20 16.12
N HIS A 470 3.98 -11.89 15.89
CA HIS A 470 3.73 -13.24 16.40
C HIS A 470 4.04 -14.36 15.41
N PHE A 471 3.80 -14.13 14.12
CA PHE A 471 3.99 -15.10 13.04
C PHE A 471 4.81 -14.49 11.88
N PRO A 472 6.06 -14.05 12.13
CA PRO A 472 6.84 -13.29 11.16
C PRO A 472 7.12 -14.06 9.87
N ALA A 473 7.28 -15.38 9.91
CA ALA A 473 7.55 -16.19 8.73
C ALA A 473 6.32 -16.29 7.81
N GLU A 474 5.17 -16.65 8.37
CA GLU A 474 3.88 -16.71 7.69
C GLU A 474 3.51 -15.34 7.13
N PHE A 475 3.64 -14.28 7.95
CA PHE A 475 3.36 -12.91 7.54
C PHE A 475 4.22 -12.46 6.37
N MET A 476 5.55 -12.64 6.46
CA MET A 476 6.43 -12.18 5.39
C MET A 476 6.30 -13.02 4.12
N ALA A 477 6.03 -14.33 4.23
CA ALA A 477 5.71 -15.16 3.06
C ALA A 477 4.47 -14.64 2.32
N ALA A 478 3.41 -14.25 3.05
CA ALA A 478 2.22 -13.65 2.48
C ALA A 478 2.49 -12.24 1.90
N VAL A 479 3.28 -11.39 2.57
CA VAL A 479 3.68 -10.07 2.04
C VAL A 479 4.40 -10.20 0.70
N ILE A 480 5.40 -11.08 0.61
CA ILE A 480 6.16 -11.32 -0.63
C ILE A 480 5.23 -11.85 -1.73
N SER A 481 4.36 -12.80 -1.39
CA SER A 481 3.40 -13.41 -2.32
C SER A 481 2.38 -12.43 -2.88
N ASN A 482 2.07 -11.36 -2.14
CA ASN A 482 1.17 -10.29 -2.54
C ASN A 482 1.91 -9.06 -3.08
N HIS A 483 3.19 -9.22 -3.48
CA HIS A 483 4.04 -8.19 -4.08
C HIS A 483 4.33 -6.98 -3.18
N GLY A 484 4.14 -7.13 -1.87
CA GLY A 484 4.31 -6.07 -0.89
C GLY A 484 3.48 -4.81 -1.18
N GLY A 485 3.95 -3.69 -0.63
CA GLY A 485 3.37 -2.36 -0.81
C GLY A 485 4.40 -1.37 -1.33
N PHE A 486 5.22 -0.83 -0.43
CA PHE A 486 6.13 0.27 -0.71
C PHE A 486 7.46 -0.15 -1.35
N TYR A 487 8.03 -1.29 -0.96
CA TYR A 487 9.36 -1.73 -1.37
C TYR A 487 9.33 -2.81 -2.46
N ASN A 488 10.48 -3.15 -3.03
CA ASN A 488 10.61 -4.30 -3.91
C ASN A 488 10.72 -5.62 -3.12
N ALA A 489 10.57 -6.75 -3.81
CA ALA A 489 10.67 -8.07 -3.19
C ALA A 489 11.97 -8.29 -2.42
N SER A 490 13.11 -7.79 -2.93
CA SER A 490 14.41 -7.90 -2.26
C SER A 490 14.37 -7.35 -0.83
N CYS A 491 13.80 -6.17 -0.61
CA CYS A 491 13.76 -5.55 0.72
C CYS A 491 12.94 -6.39 1.72
N TYR A 492 11.82 -6.97 1.27
CA TYR A 492 11.02 -7.87 2.10
C TYR A 492 11.74 -9.18 2.42
N VAL A 493 12.53 -9.72 1.48
CA VAL A 493 13.39 -10.90 1.73
C VAL A 493 14.51 -10.57 2.72
N GLU A 494 15.13 -9.39 2.62
CA GLU A 494 16.12 -8.96 3.61
C GLU A 494 15.48 -8.75 4.99
N GLU A 495 14.21 -8.34 5.05
CA GLU A 495 13.46 -8.25 6.29
C GLU A 495 13.22 -9.64 6.92
N VAL A 496 12.94 -10.67 6.11
CA VAL A 496 12.89 -12.08 6.57
C VAL A 496 14.23 -12.47 7.21
N ARG A 497 15.34 -12.14 6.54
CA ARG A 497 16.70 -12.46 7.02
C ARG A 497 17.04 -11.72 8.32
N ARG A 498 16.62 -10.45 8.48
CA ARG A 498 16.81 -9.67 9.72
C ARG A 498 16.03 -10.22 10.91
N HIS A 499 14.88 -10.87 10.66
CA HIS A 499 14.16 -11.63 11.69
C HIS A 499 14.78 -13.00 12.01
N GLY A 500 15.92 -13.35 11.41
CA GLY A 500 16.61 -14.63 11.63
C GLY A 500 15.91 -15.82 10.97
N ILE A 501 15.02 -15.57 10.01
CA ILE A 501 14.27 -16.62 9.31
C ILE A 501 15.06 -17.09 8.09
N VAL A 502 15.12 -18.40 7.89
CA VAL A 502 15.82 -19.01 6.76
C VAL A 502 15.00 -18.84 5.49
N ILE A 503 15.65 -18.39 4.41
CA ILE A 503 15.05 -18.32 3.08
C ILE A 503 15.36 -19.62 2.35
N LEU A 504 14.33 -20.33 1.90
CA LEU A 504 14.45 -21.57 1.13
C LEU A 504 14.25 -21.27 -0.36
N PRO A 505 15.07 -21.86 -1.25
CA PRO A 505 14.98 -21.63 -2.69
C PRO A 505 13.62 -22.10 -3.24
N PRO A 506 13.19 -21.55 -4.39
CA PRO A 506 12.15 -22.22 -5.16
C PRO A 506 12.63 -23.62 -5.53
N ASP A 507 11.71 -24.56 -5.69
CA ASP A 507 12.03 -25.95 -6.00
C ASP A 507 10.85 -26.56 -6.77
N VAL A 508 11.11 -27.32 -7.84
CA VAL A 508 10.00 -27.87 -8.66
C VAL A 508 9.13 -28.88 -7.91
N ASN A 509 9.69 -29.57 -6.91
CA ASN A 509 9.00 -30.59 -6.11
C ASN A 509 8.39 -30.03 -4.81
N MET A 510 8.97 -28.99 -4.22
CA MET A 510 8.52 -28.43 -2.92
C MET A 510 7.83 -27.06 -3.06
N ALA A 511 8.22 -26.28 -4.07
CA ALA A 511 7.63 -25.02 -4.55
C ALA A 511 6.10 -24.97 -4.58
N GLN A 512 5.45 -24.11 -3.81
CA GLN A 512 4.09 -23.66 -4.16
C GLN A 512 4.17 -22.50 -5.17
N PRO A 513 3.06 -22.13 -5.84
CA PRO A 513 3.01 -20.92 -6.67
C PRO A 513 3.48 -19.67 -5.94
N HIS A 514 3.00 -19.52 -4.71
CA HIS A 514 3.28 -18.42 -3.81
C HIS A 514 4.29 -18.83 -2.74
N CYS A 515 4.91 -17.85 -2.09
CA CYS A 515 5.83 -18.13 -0.99
C CYS A 515 5.04 -18.71 0.19
N ILE A 516 5.64 -19.67 0.90
CA ILE A 516 5.03 -20.31 2.06
C ILE A 516 6.01 -20.33 3.23
N ALA A 517 5.47 -20.33 4.44
CA ALA A 517 6.23 -20.66 5.64
C ALA A 517 6.14 -22.18 5.87
N GLU A 518 7.28 -22.84 6.06
CA GLU A 518 7.34 -24.29 6.30
C GLU A 518 8.32 -24.64 7.41
N ASP A 519 8.05 -25.75 8.11
CA ASP A 519 8.92 -26.25 9.16
C ASP A 519 10.15 -26.94 8.56
N ILE A 520 11.33 -26.56 9.03
CA ILE A 520 12.60 -27.14 8.63
C ILE A 520 13.02 -28.18 9.66
N LYS A 521 13.26 -29.43 9.21
CA LYS A 521 13.89 -30.47 10.04
C LYS A 521 15.39 -30.18 10.19
N GLY A 522 15.87 -30.07 11.43
CA GLY A 522 17.18 -29.53 11.75
C GLY A 522 18.38 -30.37 11.25
N ASN A 523 19.20 -29.76 10.39
CA ASN A 523 20.66 -29.78 10.47
C ASN A 523 21.26 -28.56 9.74
N SER A 524 20.64 -27.38 9.90
CA SER A 524 21.19 -26.15 9.34
C SER A 524 22.41 -25.71 10.14
N VAL A 525 23.54 -25.58 9.44
CA VAL A 525 24.86 -25.21 9.99
C VAL A 525 24.86 -23.84 10.69
N LEU A 526 23.83 -23.01 10.48
CA LEU A 526 23.73 -21.65 11.00
C LEU A 526 23.25 -21.55 12.46
N HIS A 527 22.63 -22.58 13.05
CA HIS A 527 22.07 -22.49 14.41
C HIS A 527 22.27 -23.78 15.22
N LYS A 528 23.50 -24.00 15.70
CA LYS A 528 23.89 -25.14 16.55
C LYS A 528 23.52 -25.01 18.05
N LYS A 529 22.63 -24.08 18.45
CA LYS A 529 22.49 -23.76 19.89
C LYS A 529 21.31 -24.36 20.66
N ASN A 530 20.28 -24.94 20.05
CA ASN A 530 19.27 -25.74 20.78
C ASN A 530 18.69 -26.84 19.87
N ARG A 531 18.74 -28.09 20.35
CA ARG A 531 18.30 -29.30 19.61
C ARG A 531 16.77 -29.56 19.71
N SER A 532 16.02 -28.67 20.36
CA SER A 532 14.57 -28.83 20.62
C SER A 532 13.65 -27.95 19.78
N ASP A 533 14.17 -26.99 19.01
CA ASP A 533 13.32 -26.00 18.35
C ASP A 533 12.96 -26.42 16.91
N LYS A 534 11.66 -26.45 16.61
CA LYS A 534 11.17 -26.45 15.23
C LYS A 534 11.52 -25.09 14.62
N PHE A 535 12.32 -25.07 13.55
CA PHE A 535 12.65 -23.84 12.83
C PHE A 535 11.67 -23.63 11.69
N VAL A 536 11.22 -22.39 11.48
CA VAL A 536 10.38 -22.04 10.34
C VAL A 536 11.23 -21.34 9.28
N GLY A 537 11.10 -21.76 8.03
CA GLY A 537 11.70 -21.10 6.86
C GLY A 537 10.64 -20.54 5.93
N VAL A 538 11.03 -19.55 5.13
CA VAL A 538 10.20 -19.00 4.04
C VAL A 538 10.69 -19.56 2.72
N ARG A 539 9.89 -20.43 2.10
CA ARG A 539 10.15 -20.95 0.76
C ARG A 539 9.66 -19.99 -0.30
N ILE A 540 10.55 -19.59 -1.21
CA ILE A 540 10.21 -18.73 -2.34
C ILE A 540 9.32 -19.48 -3.32
N GLY A 541 8.21 -18.85 -3.69
CA GLY A 541 7.23 -19.41 -4.62
C GLY A 541 7.71 -19.42 -6.08
N LEU A 542 7.19 -20.36 -6.87
CA LEU A 542 7.53 -20.49 -8.29
C LEU A 542 7.14 -19.26 -9.13
N LEU A 543 6.08 -18.53 -8.75
CA LEU A 543 5.66 -17.30 -9.44
C LEU A 543 6.62 -16.11 -9.21
N GLN A 544 7.60 -16.24 -8.32
CA GLN A 544 8.65 -15.24 -8.18
C GLN A 544 9.64 -15.28 -9.36
N VAL A 545 9.74 -16.41 -10.07
CA VAL A 545 10.61 -16.57 -11.24
C VAL A 545 9.99 -15.85 -12.44
N LYS A 546 10.65 -14.79 -12.89
CA LYS A 546 10.16 -13.93 -13.99
C LYS A 546 10.00 -14.71 -15.28
N GLY A 547 8.82 -14.57 -15.89
CA GLY A 547 8.49 -15.14 -17.18
C GLY A 547 8.25 -16.66 -17.17
N LEU A 548 8.02 -17.25 -16.01
CA LEU A 548 7.33 -18.53 -15.89
C LEU A 548 5.84 -18.34 -16.23
N THR A 549 5.32 -19.11 -17.17
CA THR A 549 3.92 -18.99 -17.61
C THR A 549 2.97 -19.74 -16.67
N ARG A 550 1.72 -19.26 -16.59
CA ARG A 550 0.66 -19.95 -15.84
C ARG A 550 0.36 -21.34 -16.40
N ILE A 551 0.56 -21.55 -17.70
CA ILE A 551 0.37 -22.84 -18.37
C ILE A 551 1.40 -23.84 -17.85
N THR A 552 2.68 -23.49 -17.91
CA THR A 552 3.78 -24.33 -17.41
C THR A 552 3.61 -24.60 -15.91
N LEU A 553 3.27 -23.59 -15.12
CA LEU A 553 3.02 -23.76 -13.69
C LEU A 553 1.86 -24.74 -13.41
N LYS A 554 0.74 -24.62 -14.12
CA LYS A 554 -0.40 -25.55 -13.98
C LYS A 554 0.01 -26.98 -14.31
N LYS A 555 0.78 -27.18 -15.39
CA LYS A 555 1.30 -28.51 -15.78
C LYS A 555 2.27 -29.07 -14.74
N LEU A 556 3.23 -28.26 -14.26
CA LEU A 556 4.18 -28.62 -13.22
C LEU A 556 3.44 -29.15 -11.98
N LEU A 557 2.50 -28.36 -11.45
CA LEU A 557 1.75 -28.72 -10.24
C LEU A 557 0.86 -29.95 -10.46
N GLY A 558 0.23 -30.06 -11.63
CA GLY A 558 -0.60 -31.21 -11.98
C GLY A 558 0.22 -32.49 -12.05
N LYS A 559 1.33 -32.47 -12.79
CA LYS A 559 2.21 -33.63 -12.95
C LYS A 559 2.89 -34.04 -11.65
N ARG A 560 3.30 -33.08 -10.83
CA ARG A 560 3.88 -33.36 -9.51
C ARG A 560 2.96 -34.16 -8.58
N LYS A 561 1.64 -34.04 -8.72
CA LYS A 561 0.67 -34.82 -7.93
C LYS A 561 0.67 -36.31 -8.30
N GLU A 562 1.01 -36.66 -9.53
CA GLU A 562 1.12 -38.06 -9.97
C GLU A 562 2.33 -38.73 -9.31
N ARG A 563 3.50 -38.07 -9.38
CA ARG A 563 4.73 -38.40 -8.65
C ARG A 563 5.68 -37.20 -8.68
N PRO A 564 6.62 -37.08 -7.71
CA PRO A 564 7.70 -36.09 -7.80
C PRO A 564 8.46 -36.19 -9.12
N PHE A 565 9.06 -35.08 -9.54
CA PHE A 565 10.03 -35.12 -10.63
C PHE A 565 11.32 -35.75 -10.11
N GLU A 566 11.91 -36.65 -10.89
CA GLU A 566 13.16 -37.35 -10.52
C GLU A 566 14.40 -36.69 -11.14
N SER A 567 14.21 -35.97 -12.24
CA SER A 567 15.29 -35.29 -12.96
C SER A 567 14.78 -34.09 -13.75
N LEU A 568 15.73 -33.32 -14.30
CA LEU A 568 15.45 -32.22 -15.23
C LEU A 568 14.73 -32.71 -16.48
N GLU A 569 15.13 -33.86 -17.04
CA GLU A 569 14.56 -34.43 -18.25
C GLU A 569 13.14 -34.93 -17.98
N ASP A 570 12.91 -35.61 -16.84
CA ASP A 570 11.57 -36.03 -16.41
C ASP A 570 10.61 -34.84 -16.31
N PHE A 571 11.09 -33.72 -15.75
CA PHE A 571 10.35 -32.46 -15.74
C PHE A 571 10.06 -31.94 -17.16
N CYS A 572 11.07 -31.88 -18.03
CA CYS A 572 10.90 -31.37 -19.39
C CYS A 572 9.93 -32.23 -20.22
N ILE A 573 9.95 -33.55 -20.07
CA ILE A 573 9.05 -34.49 -20.77
C ILE A 573 7.62 -34.34 -20.28
N ARG A 574 7.41 -34.30 -18.96
CA ARG A 574 6.08 -34.32 -18.35
C ARG A 574 5.41 -32.95 -18.36
N ALA A 575 6.14 -31.90 -18.01
CA ALA A 575 5.58 -30.55 -17.94
C ALA A 575 5.64 -29.80 -19.29
N LYS A 576 6.48 -30.24 -20.23
CA LYS A 576 6.70 -29.61 -21.56
C LYS A 576 6.79 -28.07 -21.50
N PRO A 577 7.66 -27.51 -20.63
CA PRO A 577 7.94 -26.07 -20.59
C PRO A 577 8.63 -25.61 -21.88
N ASN A 578 8.78 -24.31 -22.11
CA ASN A 578 9.73 -23.84 -23.14
C ASN A 578 11.15 -23.73 -22.57
N PHE A 579 12.16 -23.72 -23.45
CA PHE A 579 13.58 -23.66 -23.06
C PHE A 579 13.89 -22.49 -22.10
N GLY A 580 13.38 -21.29 -22.39
CA GLY A 580 13.64 -20.10 -21.58
C GLY A 580 13.02 -20.16 -20.18
N GLU A 581 11.89 -20.84 -20.00
CA GLU A 581 11.31 -21.08 -18.68
C GLU A 581 12.21 -21.99 -17.84
N VAL A 582 12.71 -23.08 -18.42
CA VAL A 582 13.58 -24.03 -17.70
C VAL A 582 14.92 -23.40 -17.38
N GLU A 583 15.51 -22.66 -18.31
CA GLU A 583 16.77 -21.94 -18.09
C GLU A 583 16.67 -21.03 -16.86
N ARG A 584 15.58 -20.28 -16.74
CA ARG A 584 15.35 -19.37 -15.60
C ARG A 584 15.12 -20.14 -14.30
N LEU A 585 14.32 -21.20 -14.32
CA LEU A 585 14.11 -22.06 -13.15
C LEU A 585 15.44 -22.65 -12.63
N ILE A 586 16.31 -23.12 -13.53
CA ILE A 586 17.65 -23.60 -13.18
C ILE A 586 18.49 -22.46 -12.56
N ARG A 587 18.54 -21.30 -13.21
CA ARG A 587 19.32 -20.14 -12.75
C ARG A 587 18.84 -19.60 -11.40
N CYS A 588 17.56 -19.79 -11.06
CA CYS A 588 16.97 -19.47 -9.76
C CYS A 588 17.07 -20.57 -8.70
N GLY A 589 17.69 -21.71 -9.01
CA GLY A 589 17.91 -22.79 -8.06
C GLY A 589 16.76 -23.79 -7.90
N SER A 590 15.76 -23.76 -8.79
CA SER A 590 14.59 -24.66 -8.72
C SER A 590 14.91 -26.15 -8.94
N PHE A 591 16.14 -26.46 -9.35
CA PHE A 591 16.64 -27.81 -9.59
C PHE A 591 17.83 -28.17 -8.69
N ASP A 592 18.22 -27.30 -7.73
CA ASP A 592 19.43 -27.49 -6.91
C ASP A 592 19.36 -28.78 -6.05
N THR A 593 18.17 -29.36 -5.86
CA THR A 593 17.94 -30.60 -5.10
C THR A 593 18.22 -31.88 -5.88
N PHE A 594 18.39 -31.82 -7.20
CA PHE A 594 18.66 -33.00 -8.05
C PHE A 594 20.13 -33.45 -8.04
N GLY A 595 20.99 -32.83 -7.23
CA GLY A 595 22.39 -33.25 -7.04
C GLY A 595 23.37 -32.78 -8.13
N TYR A 596 22.92 -31.99 -9.11
CA TYR A 596 23.78 -31.36 -10.12
C TYR A 596 23.89 -29.85 -9.88
N THR A 597 24.98 -29.26 -10.35
CA THR A 597 25.16 -27.81 -10.30
C THR A 597 24.29 -27.11 -11.35
N ARG A 598 24.03 -25.81 -11.17
CA ARG A 598 23.28 -25.01 -12.16
C ARG A 598 23.92 -25.05 -13.57
N PRO A 599 25.25 -24.92 -13.75
CA PRO A 599 25.89 -25.12 -15.06
C PRO A 599 25.63 -26.50 -15.67
N GLN A 600 25.72 -27.56 -14.86
CA GLN A 600 25.46 -28.92 -15.33
C GLN A 600 24.02 -29.07 -15.82
N HIS A 601 23.04 -28.53 -15.10
CA HIS A 601 21.65 -28.51 -15.54
C HIS A 601 21.43 -27.70 -16.83
N LEU A 602 22.12 -26.57 -17.01
CA LEU A 602 22.03 -25.78 -18.25
C LEU A 602 22.57 -26.52 -19.46
N TRP A 603 23.69 -27.25 -19.31
CA TRP A 603 24.23 -28.07 -20.39
C TRP A 603 23.32 -29.26 -20.71
N ARG A 604 22.79 -29.93 -19.69
CA ARG A 604 21.77 -31.00 -19.86
C ARG A 604 20.53 -30.49 -20.58
N LEU A 605 20.05 -29.31 -20.23
CA LEU A 605 18.92 -28.67 -20.90
C LEU A 605 19.21 -28.46 -22.39
N LYS A 606 20.40 -27.95 -22.72
CA LYS A 606 20.80 -27.71 -24.11
C LYS A 606 20.90 -29.01 -24.91
N LEU A 607 21.48 -30.06 -24.34
CA LEU A 607 21.56 -31.38 -24.95
C LEU A 607 20.16 -31.94 -25.20
N PHE A 608 19.29 -31.93 -24.19
CA PHE A 608 17.91 -32.42 -24.29
C PHE A 608 17.12 -31.76 -25.42
N TYR A 609 17.13 -30.43 -25.51
CA TYR A 609 16.39 -29.71 -26.56
C TYR A 609 17.01 -29.83 -27.96
N ASN A 610 18.33 -30.03 -28.05
CA ASN A 610 18.97 -30.31 -29.33
C ASN A 610 18.57 -31.70 -29.84
N THR A 611 18.54 -32.72 -28.96
CA THR A 611 18.14 -34.09 -29.33
C THR A 611 16.67 -34.18 -29.77
N ILE A 612 15.77 -33.44 -29.11
CA ILE A 612 14.36 -33.36 -29.54
C ILE A 612 14.24 -32.77 -30.94
N LYS A 613 15.05 -31.76 -31.27
CA LYS A 613 15.02 -31.13 -32.60
C LYS A 613 15.55 -32.05 -33.71
N THR A 614 16.46 -32.96 -33.39
CA THR A 614 17.09 -33.84 -34.39
C THR A 614 16.33 -35.12 -34.64
N ASN A 615 15.64 -35.70 -33.63
CA ASN A 615 15.18 -37.09 -33.69
C ASN A 615 13.67 -37.29 -33.85
N GLY A 616 12.84 -36.24 -33.88
CA GLY A 616 11.38 -36.40 -33.98
C GLY A 616 10.77 -37.16 -32.78
N ASP A 617 9.47 -37.49 -32.85
CA ASP A 617 8.61 -37.99 -31.75
C ASP A 617 9.01 -39.33 -31.11
N ASP A 618 10.17 -39.90 -31.44
CA ASP A 618 10.69 -41.13 -30.80
C ASP A 618 11.35 -40.83 -29.44
N LEU A 619 10.54 -40.21 -28.58
CA LEU A 619 10.92 -39.67 -27.28
C LEU A 619 11.35 -40.79 -26.32
N PHE A 620 10.84 -42.01 -26.48
CA PHE A 620 11.11 -43.13 -25.56
C PHE A 620 12.42 -43.87 -25.86
N ALA A 621 12.86 -43.91 -27.12
CA ALA A 621 14.13 -44.54 -27.49
C ALA A 621 15.37 -43.70 -27.14
N SER A 622 15.24 -42.36 -27.03
CA SER A 622 16.37 -41.43 -26.87
C SER A 622 16.66 -41.00 -25.42
N ILE A 623 15.79 -41.34 -24.47
CA ILE A 623 15.96 -41.01 -23.03
C ILE A 623 16.94 -41.99 -22.33
N VAL A 624 17.17 -43.17 -22.92
CA VAL A 624 18.03 -44.20 -22.33
C VAL A 624 19.48 -43.94 -22.76
N LYS A 625 20.32 -43.47 -21.80
CA LYS A 625 21.78 -43.23 -21.89
C LYS A 625 22.24 -41.89 -22.48
N TYR A 626 22.03 -40.80 -21.73
CA TYR A 626 23.00 -39.70 -21.74
C TYR A 626 23.60 -39.50 -20.35
N SER A 627 24.36 -40.50 -19.91
CA SER A 627 25.43 -40.33 -18.94
C SER A 627 26.69 -39.82 -19.67
N LEU A 628 26.57 -38.71 -20.41
CA LEU A 628 27.77 -37.99 -20.79
C LEU A 628 28.40 -37.50 -19.47
N PRO A 629 29.68 -37.80 -19.21
CA PRO A 629 30.34 -37.32 -18.00
C PRO A 629 30.46 -35.81 -18.12
N ILE A 630 29.47 -35.09 -17.60
CA ILE A 630 29.49 -33.65 -17.55
C ILE A 630 30.41 -33.24 -16.39
N PRO A 631 31.51 -32.50 -16.65
CA PRO A 631 32.38 -32.02 -15.60
C PRO A 631 31.60 -31.29 -14.49
N ARG A 632 31.89 -31.61 -13.24
CA ARG A 632 31.28 -30.93 -12.10
C ARG A 632 31.91 -29.55 -11.93
N VAL A 633 31.37 -28.58 -12.66
CA VAL A 633 31.70 -27.15 -12.53
C VAL A 633 30.52 -26.47 -11.86
N ASP A 634 30.78 -25.67 -10.82
CA ASP A 634 29.75 -24.83 -10.22
C ASP A 634 30.07 -23.35 -10.44
N TYR A 635 29.03 -22.53 -10.48
CA TYR A 635 29.21 -21.09 -10.54
C TYR A 635 29.67 -20.55 -9.18
N PRO A 636 30.53 -19.51 -9.19
CA PRO A 636 30.80 -18.77 -7.98
C PRO A 636 29.50 -18.15 -7.44
N ILE A 637 29.39 -18.02 -6.12
CA ILE A 637 28.18 -17.53 -5.45
C ILE A 637 27.72 -16.18 -6.02
N GLU A 638 28.65 -15.30 -6.39
CA GLU A 638 28.36 -13.99 -6.97
C GLU A 638 27.60 -14.10 -8.29
N LYS A 639 27.90 -15.13 -9.11
CA LYS A 639 27.18 -15.38 -10.36
C LYS A 639 25.77 -15.91 -10.10
N LYS A 640 25.61 -16.83 -9.13
CA LYS A 640 24.28 -17.33 -8.71
C LYS A 640 23.40 -16.19 -8.20
N LEU A 641 23.93 -15.33 -7.33
CA LEU A 641 23.20 -14.18 -6.79
C LEU A 641 22.81 -13.16 -7.87
N ARG A 642 23.67 -12.91 -8.88
CA ARG A 642 23.31 -12.04 -10.02
C ARG A 642 22.16 -12.62 -10.83
N ASP A 643 22.19 -13.91 -11.09
CA ASP A 643 21.12 -14.61 -11.80
C ASP A 643 19.80 -14.55 -11.00
N GLU A 644 19.86 -14.74 -9.69
CA GLU A 644 18.70 -14.60 -8.79
C GLU A 644 18.16 -13.16 -8.81
N LEU A 645 19.02 -12.14 -8.75
CA LEU A 645 18.61 -10.73 -8.86
C LEU A 645 17.94 -10.43 -10.21
N GLU A 646 18.48 -10.98 -11.30
CA GLU A 646 17.98 -10.79 -12.65
C GLU A 646 16.57 -11.38 -12.78
N PHE A 647 16.40 -12.67 -12.46
CA PHE A 647 15.16 -13.42 -12.73
C PHE A 647 14.16 -13.43 -11.59
N MET A 648 14.54 -13.12 -10.36
CA MET A 648 13.60 -13.03 -9.23
C MET A 648 13.53 -11.62 -8.64
N GLY A 649 14.55 -10.78 -8.83
CA GLY A 649 14.61 -9.46 -8.20
C GLY A 649 14.94 -9.52 -6.70
N LEU A 650 15.53 -10.63 -6.24
CA LEU A 650 15.94 -10.91 -4.86
C LEU A 650 17.07 -11.94 -4.86
N THR A 651 17.74 -12.13 -3.72
CA THR A 651 18.75 -13.18 -3.51
C THR A 651 18.30 -14.20 -2.47
N LEU A 652 18.73 -15.46 -2.65
CA LEU A 652 18.33 -16.56 -1.77
C LEU A 652 19.30 -16.70 -0.59
N GLU A 653 20.59 -16.92 -0.86
CA GLU A 653 21.53 -17.32 0.18
C GLU A 653 22.15 -16.12 0.95
N LYS A 654 22.53 -15.05 0.24
CA LYS A 654 23.24 -13.89 0.79
C LYS A 654 22.57 -12.59 0.35
N HIS A 655 22.75 -11.53 1.13
CA HIS A 655 22.32 -10.18 0.77
C HIS A 655 22.95 -9.72 -0.58
N PRO A 656 22.27 -8.90 -1.41
CA PRO A 656 22.79 -8.44 -2.71
C PRO A 656 24.21 -7.85 -2.68
N LEU A 657 24.56 -7.08 -1.64
CA LEU A 657 25.92 -6.55 -1.41
C LEU A 657 27.04 -7.59 -1.49
N TRP A 658 26.74 -8.87 -1.23
CA TRP A 658 27.74 -9.94 -1.30
C TRP A 658 28.35 -10.11 -2.70
N ILE A 659 27.59 -9.78 -3.75
CA ILE A 659 28.08 -9.76 -5.14
C ILE A 659 29.32 -8.85 -5.27
N TRP A 660 29.40 -7.79 -4.46
CA TRP A 660 30.48 -6.81 -4.46
C TRP A 660 31.46 -6.98 -3.28
N LYS A 661 31.48 -8.13 -2.59
CA LYS A 661 32.31 -8.32 -1.38
C LYS A 661 33.79 -7.96 -1.58
N LYS A 662 34.38 -8.31 -2.73
CA LYS A 662 35.78 -8.00 -3.06
C LYS A 662 36.01 -6.50 -3.25
N ALA A 663 35.10 -5.83 -3.95
CA ALA A 663 35.16 -4.38 -4.14
C ALA A 663 34.95 -3.64 -2.81
N ILE A 664 34.01 -4.11 -1.98
CA ILE A 664 33.80 -3.59 -0.63
C ILE A 664 35.06 -3.77 0.23
N GLN A 665 35.68 -4.96 0.22
CA GLN A 665 36.91 -5.23 0.97
C GLN A 665 38.07 -4.33 0.53
N PHE A 666 38.21 -4.08 -0.78
CA PHE A 666 39.17 -3.13 -1.31
C PHE A 666 38.97 -1.73 -0.69
N TYR A 667 37.72 -1.26 -0.64
CA TYR A 667 37.41 0.03 -0.01
C TYR A 667 37.58 0.03 1.52
N ILE A 668 37.34 -1.09 2.20
CA ILE A 668 37.66 -1.24 3.63
C ILE A 668 39.16 -1.05 3.85
N ASN A 669 39.99 -1.69 3.01
CA ASN A 669 41.45 -1.58 3.12
C ASN A 669 41.94 -0.16 2.85
N GLN A 670 41.28 0.58 1.95
CA GLN A 670 41.64 1.96 1.63
C GLN A 670 41.15 3.00 2.64
N PHE A 671 39.93 2.82 3.17
CA PHE A 671 39.24 3.86 3.95
C PHE A 671 39.08 3.53 5.44
N GLY A 672 39.50 2.33 5.86
CA GLY A 672 39.31 1.83 7.23
C GLY A 672 37.94 1.19 7.45
N LYS A 673 37.52 1.12 8.71
CA LYS A 673 36.30 0.42 9.12
C LYS A 673 35.04 1.21 8.73
N PHE A 674 34.06 0.51 8.17
CA PHE A 674 32.70 1.02 7.97
C PHE A 674 31.84 0.75 9.21
N VAL A 675 30.91 1.68 9.48
CA VAL A 675 29.92 1.53 10.56
C VAL A 675 28.74 0.71 10.06
N HIS A 676 28.19 -0.15 10.91
CA HIS A 676 26.97 -0.89 10.62
C HIS A 676 25.73 -0.02 10.84
N ALA A 677 24.72 -0.18 10.00
CA ALA A 677 23.49 0.60 10.07
C ALA A 677 22.79 0.47 11.45
N LYS A 678 22.80 -0.73 12.05
CA LYS A 678 22.23 -0.94 13.40
C LYS A 678 22.89 -0.10 14.50
N ASP A 679 24.17 0.25 14.32
CA ASP A 679 24.99 0.93 15.33
C ASP A 679 25.04 2.46 15.12
N LEU A 680 24.35 2.99 14.09
CA LEU A 680 24.35 4.42 13.75
C LEU A 680 24.07 5.32 14.96
N HIS A 681 23.13 4.94 15.82
CA HIS A 681 22.75 5.70 17.02
C HIS A 681 23.94 6.02 17.94
N ARG A 682 24.97 5.16 17.99
CA ARG A 682 26.18 5.33 18.82
C ARG A 682 27.14 6.39 18.28
N TYR A 683 26.94 6.82 17.03
CA TYR A 683 27.81 7.75 16.33
C TYR A 683 27.16 9.11 16.09
N THR A 684 26.12 9.46 16.85
CA THR A 684 25.45 10.77 16.80
C THR A 684 26.47 11.92 16.83
N GLY A 685 26.34 12.86 15.91
CA GLY A 685 27.23 14.02 15.74
C GLY A 685 28.57 13.69 15.07
N LYS A 686 28.92 12.42 14.89
CA LYS A 686 30.19 11.98 14.31
C LYS A 686 30.07 11.75 12.80
N LYS A 687 31.20 11.90 12.11
CA LYS A 687 31.35 11.57 10.70
C LYS A 687 31.60 10.05 10.57
N VAL A 688 30.80 9.38 9.75
CA VAL A 688 30.86 7.93 9.54
C VAL A 688 30.81 7.59 8.06
N LYS A 689 31.28 6.39 7.72
CA LYS A 689 31.15 5.79 6.39
C LYS A 689 30.40 4.47 6.52
N LEU A 690 29.47 4.22 5.59
CA LEU A 690 28.67 3.00 5.54
C LEU A 690 28.67 2.43 4.12
N VAL A 691 28.57 1.11 4.03
CA VAL A 691 28.19 0.43 2.78
C VAL A 691 26.67 0.40 2.71
N ALA A 692 26.13 0.76 1.55
CA ALA A 692 24.70 0.94 1.34
C ALA A 692 24.24 0.16 0.12
N TRP A 693 23.16 -0.59 0.28
CA TRP A 693 22.28 -0.98 -0.82
C TRP A 693 21.11 0.00 -0.88
N ILE A 694 20.95 0.69 -2.00
CA ILE A 694 19.85 1.67 -2.14
C ILE A 694 18.54 0.93 -2.41
N ILE A 695 17.57 1.13 -1.52
CA ILE A 695 16.25 0.51 -1.59
C ILE A 695 15.28 1.42 -2.36
N SER A 696 15.16 2.66 -1.92
CA SER A 696 14.21 3.64 -2.46
C SER A 696 14.76 5.06 -2.38
N THR A 697 14.28 5.92 -3.27
CA THR A 697 14.67 7.32 -3.32
C THR A 697 13.43 8.19 -3.42
N ASN A 698 13.43 9.33 -2.72
CA ASN A 698 12.36 10.32 -2.79
C ASN A 698 12.95 11.71 -3.00
N ARG A 699 12.72 12.29 -4.18
CA ARG A 699 13.19 13.63 -4.54
C ARG A 699 12.15 14.65 -4.09
N THR A 700 12.59 15.64 -3.32
CA THR A 700 11.74 16.77 -2.90
C THR A 700 12.48 18.10 -3.07
N LYS A 701 11.84 19.20 -2.67
CA LYS A 701 12.42 20.54 -2.64
C LYS A 701 12.48 21.06 -1.21
N THR A 702 13.46 21.90 -0.90
CA THR A 702 13.51 22.63 0.36
C THR A 702 12.47 23.76 0.37
N LYS A 703 12.30 24.43 1.53
CA LYS A 703 11.47 25.64 1.64
C LYS A 703 11.88 26.75 0.66
N LYS A 704 13.16 26.79 0.26
CA LYS A 704 13.69 27.74 -0.74
C LYS A 704 13.52 27.26 -2.19
N GLY A 705 12.84 26.13 -2.40
CA GLY A 705 12.62 25.54 -3.73
C GLY A 705 13.80 24.74 -4.29
N GLU A 706 14.91 24.63 -3.56
CA GLU A 706 16.09 23.90 -4.03
C GLU A 706 15.89 22.38 -3.94
N PRO A 707 16.36 21.60 -4.93
CA PRO A 707 16.16 20.16 -4.92
C PRO A 707 17.00 19.46 -3.84
N MET A 708 16.40 18.48 -3.18
CA MET A 708 17.05 17.57 -2.23
C MET A 708 16.57 16.13 -2.44
N LEU A 709 17.26 15.15 -1.85
CA LEU A 709 16.96 13.73 -2.04
C LEU A 709 17.04 12.97 -0.72
N PHE A 710 15.96 12.27 -0.38
CA PHE A 710 15.93 11.26 0.67
C PHE A 710 16.23 9.90 0.05
N VAL A 711 17.09 9.12 0.69
CA VAL A 711 17.54 7.81 0.21
C VAL A 711 17.44 6.82 1.34
N SER A 712 16.60 5.80 1.17
CA SER A 712 16.51 4.68 2.09
C SER A 712 17.52 3.61 1.67
N CYS A 713 18.38 3.26 2.61
CA CYS A 713 19.50 2.35 2.42
C CYS A 713 19.37 1.16 3.36
N GLU A 714 20.00 0.05 3.00
CA GLU A 714 20.26 -1.06 3.93
C GLU A 714 21.68 -1.59 3.81
N ASP A 715 22.15 -2.16 4.91
CA ASP A 715 23.28 -3.07 4.93
C ASP A 715 22.82 -4.45 5.44
N LEU A 716 23.79 -5.33 5.75
CA LEU A 716 23.53 -6.66 6.31
C LEU A 716 22.83 -6.65 7.68
N THR A 717 22.74 -5.49 8.33
CA THR A 717 22.34 -5.36 9.75
C THR A 717 21.02 -4.63 9.93
N ALA A 718 20.79 -3.52 9.22
CA ALA A 718 19.57 -2.72 9.36
C ALA A 718 19.34 -1.80 8.16
N THR A 719 18.13 -1.25 8.07
CA THR A 719 17.81 -0.14 7.17
C THR A 719 18.11 1.20 7.83
N TYR A 720 18.55 2.19 7.07
CA TYR A 720 18.74 3.57 7.54
C TYR A 720 18.43 4.60 6.46
N GLU A 721 18.17 5.84 6.88
CA GLU A 721 17.84 6.93 5.98
C GLU A 721 19.04 7.86 5.78
N ALA A 722 19.30 8.25 4.54
CA ALA A 722 20.34 9.18 4.16
C ALA A 722 19.74 10.39 3.43
N ILE A 723 20.21 11.59 3.77
CA ILE A 723 19.65 12.85 3.26
C ILE A 723 20.72 13.61 2.49
N LEU A 724 20.45 13.88 1.21
CA LEU A 724 21.24 14.77 0.36
C LEU A 724 20.56 16.13 0.29
N PHE A 725 21.04 17.07 1.12
CA PHE A 725 20.69 18.49 1.02
C PHE A 725 21.18 19.11 -0.31
N PRO A 726 20.68 20.29 -0.73
CA PRO A 726 20.92 20.85 -2.06
C PRO A 726 22.37 20.83 -2.55
N VAL A 727 23.33 21.17 -1.68
CA VAL A 727 24.76 21.15 -2.03
C VAL A 727 25.25 19.73 -2.36
N ALA A 728 24.89 18.73 -1.55
CA ALA A 728 25.25 17.34 -1.79
C ALA A 728 24.46 16.76 -2.98
N TYR A 729 23.19 17.14 -3.13
CA TYR A 729 22.34 16.71 -4.24
C TYR A 729 22.87 17.19 -5.59
N ARG A 730 23.30 18.46 -5.70
CA ARG A 730 23.91 18.99 -6.93
C ARG A 730 25.14 18.19 -7.35
N LYS A 731 25.96 17.75 -6.38
CA LYS A 731 27.19 16.99 -6.63
C LYS A 731 26.92 15.51 -6.94
N PHE A 732 26.13 14.84 -6.11
CA PHE A 732 26.03 13.37 -6.09
C PHE A 732 24.65 12.83 -6.51
N GLY A 733 23.63 13.67 -6.63
CA GLY A 733 22.26 13.23 -6.94
C GLY A 733 22.15 12.47 -8.27
N ARG A 734 23.04 12.73 -9.23
CA ARG A 734 23.10 11.99 -10.51
C ARG A 734 23.71 10.59 -10.40
N LEU A 735 24.43 10.28 -9.31
CA LEU A 735 25.02 8.96 -9.06
C LEU A 735 23.98 7.97 -8.54
N ILE A 736 22.97 8.46 -7.82
CA ILE A 736 21.88 7.68 -7.24
C ILE A 736 20.72 7.58 -8.25
N LYS A 737 20.95 6.85 -9.34
CA LYS A 737 19.93 6.64 -10.39
C LYS A 737 19.27 5.26 -10.34
N ARG A 738 19.93 4.28 -9.72
CA ARG A 738 19.51 2.87 -9.72
C ARG A 738 19.72 2.27 -8.34
N GLN A 739 18.99 1.20 -8.06
CA GLN A 739 19.31 0.32 -6.94
C GLN A 739 20.69 -0.29 -7.16
N GLY A 740 21.47 -0.40 -6.10
CA GLY A 740 22.84 -0.87 -6.22
C GLY A 740 23.68 -0.60 -4.98
N PRO A 741 24.96 -0.99 -5.04
CA PRO A 741 25.92 -0.84 -3.96
C PRO A 741 26.61 0.54 -3.99
N TYR A 742 26.66 1.20 -2.84
CA TYR A 742 27.26 2.51 -2.67
C TYR A 742 28.06 2.57 -1.37
N ILE A 743 29.03 3.47 -1.30
CA ILE A 743 29.60 3.93 -0.03
C ILE A 743 29.03 5.32 0.23
N ILE A 744 28.41 5.48 1.39
CA ILE A 744 27.84 6.75 1.82
C ILE A 744 28.60 7.24 3.04
N GLU A 745 29.15 8.44 2.92
CA GLU A 745 29.85 9.13 3.99
C GLU A 745 29.03 10.34 4.42
N GLY A 746 28.85 10.50 5.73
CA GLY A 746 28.00 11.56 6.26
C GLY A 746 28.17 11.77 7.75
N ILE A 747 27.41 12.71 8.28
CA ILE A 747 27.32 13.00 9.71
C ILE A 747 26.03 12.38 10.22
N VAL A 748 26.10 11.58 11.29
CA VAL A 748 24.90 11.05 11.92
C VAL A 748 24.21 12.17 12.69
N GLU A 749 22.95 12.40 12.38
CA GLU A 749 22.11 13.34 13.12
C GLU A 749 21.27 12.58 14.15
N ASN A 750 20.80 13.26 15.19
CA ASN A 750 19.79 12.73 16.10
C ASN A 750 18.57 13.63 16.04
N ASP A 751 17.45 13.04 15.66
CA ASP A 751 16.17 13.68 15.44
C ASP A 751 15.13 12.89 16.24
N CYS A 752 15.03 13.19 17.54
CA CYS A 752 14.15 12.54 18.51
C CYS A 752 14.28 11.00 18.51
N GLY A 753 15.50 10.46 18.52
CA GLY A 753 15.76 9.02 18.52
C GLY A 753 15.82 8.38 17.13
N HIS A 754 15.41 9.11 16.07
CA HIS A 754 15.73 8.73 14.70
C HIS A 754 17.13 9.25 14.32
N THR A 755 17.92 8.40 13.66
CA THR A 755 19.34 8.71 13.38
C THR A 755 19.63 8.76 11.87
N PRO A 756 19.15 9.81 11.16
CA PRO A 756 19.39 9.93 9.73
C PRO A 756 20.85 10.35 9.46
N LEU A 757 21.35 9.98 8.29
CA LEU A 757 22.70 10.32 7.85
C LEU A 757 22.66 11.54 6.92
N ARG A 758 23.20 12.67 7.36
CA ARG A 758 23.41 13.82 6.48
C ARG A 758 24.61 13.57 5.58
N VAL A 759 24.34 13.35 4.30
CA VAL A 759 25.34 12.93 3.32
C VAL A 759 26.33 14.06 3.00
N LYS A 760 27.61 13.72 2.99
CA LYS A 760 28.72 14.58 2.59
C LYS A 760 29.43 14.07 1.33
N ASN A 761 29.49 12.76 1.12
CA ASN A 761 30.14 12.15 -0.03
C ASN A 761 29.50 10.81 -0.38
N ILE A 762 29.51 10.46 -1.68
CA ILE A 762 28.98 9.19 -2.21
C ILE A 762 29.95 8.62 -3.24
N ILE A 763 30.23 7.33 -3.12
CA ILE A 763 31.04 6.57 -4.09
C ILE A 763 30.18 5.41 -4.60
N ILE A 764 30.11 5.24 -5.93
CA ILE A 764 29.49 4.07 -6.56
C ILE A 764 30.48 2.91 -6.46
N ILE A 765 30.02 1.77 -5.96
CA ILE A 765 30.83 0.55 -6.00
C ILE A 765 30.64 -0.08 -7.39
N GLN A 766 31.68 -0.04 -8.20
CA GLN A 766 31.67 -0.66 -9.52
C GLN A 766 32.12 -2.12 -9.45
N ASP A 767 31.64 -2.93 -10.40
CA ASP A 767 32.27 -4.20 -10.71
C ASP A 767 33.67 -3.92 -11.27
N LYS A 768 34.70 -4.39 -10.57
CA LYS A 768 36.06 -4.42 -11.08
C LYS A 768 36.29 -5.71 -11.85
#